data_AF-A0A2U9KD25-F1
#
_entry.id   AF-A0A2U9KD25-F1
#
_cell.length_a   1.000
_cell.length_b   1.000
_cell.length_c   1.000
_cell.angle_alpha   90.00
_cell.angle_beta   90.00
_cell.angle_gamma   90.00
#
_symmetry.space_group_name_H-M   'P 1'
#
loop_
_entity.id
_entity.type
_entity.pdbx_description
1 polymer ?
#
loop_
_entity_poly.entity_id
_entity_poly.type
_entity_poly.pdbx_seq_one_letter_code
_entity_poly.pdbx_strand_id
1 'polypeptide(L)'
;MAPTAEFCGIDPEEMGQLAASLRGAADRLTAFSKEFEGKLRQHGISTPALREIADIADWGGTQVFMLHGRIDLINALGKGAPELGGAGGAASMAAGGQGIVRLPDELEGFETARGLANMYGNDILVNRGGELQAALIHEHADEVAKLAKNPQAAAAFFALLSPTVRDSLPGLIASTGSTTAKQDLAAFSTALGAALRAPALVPAFAKVRSDLVRPAGSKVAAWNRLALLQGANAPSNVRSAAARTLVLDEFMKKPQQDWRAAGPTEVRAYGLPSDVVALGLEVLAGNGTAARDAFATMGGTDVKLSQVEKMKRFLDYAKGTGTGDEVADAFGRVMEAGAETTTEKAGQHSPAASAFALDAIRAAGSFGDDLPRPAGDSMVVIATSYIHELASGARFDKAAYRGSGMALPENWAPLPNVTPAFYLSPGDTHRFFKTFVGDKQLTNDFDKTAAQFRHDTLTAAAHLDAQAGTQHFEGASRMFGDLAGLEFKATLDVRGEMDATDDLIRDITKNTLSLGIDRVPLTGVLTHNAIQETWELTKAYGVSTLLDMWADSFETRVEEATGNRSDFALRLKYDMAHLLHSADYPANDLPAELISKTTGSLKTYDEFVAEAKRETSGSDTKWEQSLGNKLIAYERWMDSNEKLDIKVENSSRIQVNETAQEQLRIWG
;
A
#
# COMPACT_ATOMS: atom_id res chain seq x y z
N MET A 1 30.81 -32.60 -23.78
CA MET A 1 30.20 -33.57 -22.84
C MET A 1 29.73 -32.78 -21.63
N ALA A 2 28.42 -32.67 -21.43
CA ALA A 2 27.85 -32.05 -20.25
C ALA A 2 28.02 -32.98 -19.04
N PRO A 3 28.20 -32.47 -17.82
CA PRO A 3 28.23 -33.32 -16.62
C PRO A 3 26.87 -34.00 -16.49
N THR A 4 26.86 -35.33 -16.45
CA THR A 4 25.69 -36.10 -16.02
C THR A 4 25.35 -35.70 -14.60
N ALA A 5 24.11 -35.29 -14.37
CA ALA A 5 23.58 -35.07 -13.03
C ALA A 5 23.77 -36.36 -12.20
N GLU A 6 24.68 -36.34 -11.23
CA GLU A 6 24.84 -37.44 -10.30
C GLU A 6 23.52 -37.66 -9.54
N PHE A 7 23.15 -38.93 -9.42
CA PHE A 7 21.91 -39.39 -8.80
C PHE A 7 21.99 -39.16 -7.28
N CYS A 8 21.21 -38.21 -6.74
CA CYS A 8 21.15 -37.91 -5.29
C CYS A 8 19.79 -38.29 -4.68
N GLY A 9 19.27 -39.49 -4.95
CA GLY A 9 18.03 -39.98 -4.35
C GLY A 9 18.30 -40.98 -3.21
N ILE A 10 17.55 -40.90 -2.11
CA ILE A 10 17.62 -41.89 -1.02
C ILE A 10 16.39 -42.80 -1.11
N ASP A 11 16.63 -44.10 -1.20
CA ASP A 11 15.58 -45.11 -1.06
C ASP A 11 15.39 -45.44 0.45
N PRO A 12 14.22 -45.13 1.04
CA PRO A 12 13.96 -45.39 2.45
C PRO A 12 13.93 -46.90 2.77
N GLU A 13 13.62 -47.76 1.80
CA GLU A 13 13.62 -49.21 1.98
C GLU A 13 15.06 -49.74 2.03
N GLU A 14 15.94 -49.32 1.11
CA GLU A 14 17.36 -49.70 1.13
C GLU A 14 18.07 -49.15 2.38
N MET A 15 17.76 -47.90 2.78
CA MET A 15 18.27 -47.34 4.04
C MET A 15 17.76 -48.13 5.26
N GLY A 16 16.52 -48.62 5.23
CA GLY A 16 15.96 -49.50 6.25
C GLY A 16 16.70 -50.83 6.35
N GLN A 17 17.04 -51.42 5.20
CA GLN A 17 17.85 -52.65 5.15
C GLN A 17 19.27 -52.42 5.69
N LEU A 18 19.89 -51.29 5.36
CA LEU A 18 21.19 -50.90 5.91
C LEU A 18 21.13 -50.75 7.44
N ALA A 19 20.11 -50.06 7.95
CA ALA A 19 19.92 -49.88 9.39
C ALA A 19 19.70 -51.22 10.12
N ALA A 20 18.93 -52.14 9.54
CA ALA A 20 18.71 -53.48 10.09
C ALA A 20 20.02 -54.31 10.09
N SER A 21 20.80 -54.23 9.01
CA SER A 21 22.12 -54.89 8.91
C SER A 21 23.11 -54.37 9.95
N LEU A 22 23.20 -53.04 10.10
CA LEU A 22 24.05 -52.39 11.08
C LEU A 22 23.65 -52.75 12.52
N ARG A 23 22.33 -52.82 12.80
CA ARG A 23 21.81 -53.27 14.10
C ARG A 23 22.22 -54.71 14.40
N GLY A 24 22.04 -55.62 13.45
CA GLY A 24 22.45 -57.01 13.60
C GLY A 24 23.97 -57.16 13.81
N ALA A 25 24.79 -56.30 13.20
CA ALA A 25 26.22 -56.26 13.44
C ALA A 25 26.57 -55.74 14.84
N ALA A 26 25.96 -54.63 15.28
CA ALA A 26 26.15 -54.06 16.61
C ALA A 26 25.73 -55.03 17.73
N ASP A 27 24.59 -55.72 17.57
CA ASP A 27 24.11 -56.72 18.53
C ASP A 27 25.09 -57.91 18.64
N ARG A 28 25.62 -58.38 17.50
CA ARG A 28 26.63 -59.45 17.46
C ARG A 28 27.94 -59.02 18.13
N LEU A 29 28.43 -57.81 17.89
CA LEU A 29 29.65 -57.29 18.51
C LEU A 29 29.46 -57.08 20.02
N THR A 30 28.28 -56.63 20.45
CA THR A 30 27.92 -56.50 21.87
C THR A 30 27.91 -57.86 22.57
N ALA A 31 27.28 -58.87 21.94
CA ALA A 31 27.24 -60.23 22.47
C ALA A 31 28.65 -60.85 22.55
N PHE A 32 29.45 -60.69 21.49
CA PHE A 32 30.83 -61.15 21.43
C PHE A 32 31.69 -60.51 22.53
N SER A 33 31.63 -59.17 22.68
CA SER A 33 32.41 -58.45 23.69
C SER A 33 32.04 -58.91 25.10
N LYS A 34 30.74 -59.04 25.43
CA LYS A 34 30.28 -59.51 26.75
C LYS A 34 30.70 -60.95 27.06
N GLU A 35 30.59 -61.85 26.09
CA GLU A 35 30.94 -63.26 26.28
C GLU A 35 32.45 -63.45 26.52
N PHE A 36 33.29 -62.82 25.69
CA PHE A 36 34.74 -62.96 25.80
C PHE A 36 35.32 -62.16 26.96
N GLU A 37 34.73 -61.01 27.31
CA GLU A 37 35.16 -60.25 28.48
C GLU A 37 34.98 -61.06 29.77
N GLY A 38 33.84 -61.73 29.91
CA GLY A 38 33.58 -62.64 31.03
C GLY A 38 34.62 -63.76 31.12
N LYS A 39 34.90 -64.44 30.00
CA LYS A 39 35.87 -65.55 29.94
C LYS A 39 37.32 -65.10 30.17
N LEU A 40 37.75 -64.00 29.56
CA LEU A 40 39.12 -63.51 29.68
C LEU A 40 39.41 -62.97 31.09
N ARG A 41 38.44 -62.28 31.71
CA ARG A 41 38.56 -61.84 33.11
C ARG A 41 38.63 -63.01 34.08
N GLN A 42 37.90 -64.10 33.83
CA GLN A 42 37.99 -65.35 34.63
C GLN A 42 39.39 -65.97 34.60
N HIS A 43 40.17 -65.72 33.55
CA HIS A 43 41.55 -66.19 33.41
C HIS A 43 42.61 -65.11 33.71
N GLY A 44 42.22 -63.96 34.29
CA GLY A 44 43.15 -62.89 34.67
C GLY A 44 43.75 -62.11 33.50
N ILE A 45 43.17 -62.22 32.30
CA ILE A 45 43.66 -61.56 31.08
C ILE A 45 43.01 -60.17 30.95
N SER A 46 43.83 -59.16 30.64
CA SER A 46 43.40 -57.78 30.42
C SER A 46 42.53 -57.65 29.16
N THR A 47 41.38 -56.96 29.25
CA THR A 47 40.40 -56.80 28.16
C THR A 47 40.27 -55.42 27.45
N PRO A 48 41.28 -54.50 27.41
CA PRO A 48 41.14 -53.19 26.76
C PRO A 48 40.65 -53.23 25.31
N ALA A 49 41.13 -54.17 24.49
CA ALA A 49 40.70 -54.31 23.10
C ALA A 49 39.22 -54.71 22.94
N LEU A 50 38.63 -55.36 23.95
CA LEU A 50 37.18 -55.67 23.94
C LEU A 50 36.32 -54.44 24.25
N ARG A 51 36.89 -53.43 24.91
CA ARG A 51 36.24 -52.13 25.13
C ARG A 51 36.11 -51.38 23.81
N GLU A 52 37.13 -51.36 22.97
CA GLU A 52 37.05 -50.76 21.62
C GLU A 52 35.95 -51.43 20.77
N ILE A 53 35.79 -52.76 20.87
CA ILE A 53 34.71 -53.49 20.19
C ILE A 53 33.33 -53.09 20.74
N ALA A 54 33.22 -52.88 22.06
CA ALA A 54 31.98 -52.41 22.68
C ALA A 54 31.66 -50.97 22.27
N ASP A 55 32.65 -50.10 22.16
CA ASP A 55 32.49 -48.70 21.72
C ASP A 55 32.04 -48.64 20.24
N ILE A 56 32.57 -49.51 19.37
CA ILE A 56 32.11 -49.65 17.98
C ILE A 56 30.65 -50.15 17.93
N ALA A 57 30.28 -51.09 18.80
CA ALA A 57 28.92 -51.59 18.88
C ALA A 57 27.94 -50.50 19.36
N ASP A 58 28.33 -49.69 20.34
CA ASP A 58 27.55 -48.56 20.85
C ASP A 58 27.38 -47.46 19.80
N TRP A 59 28.47 -47.12 19.09
CA TRP A 59 28.40 -46.24 17.92
C TRP A 59 27.43 -46.78 16.87
N GLY A 60 27.51 -48.07 16.55
CA GLY A 60 26.61 -48.74 15.62
C GLY A 60 25.15 -48.62 16.05
N GLY A 61 24.85 -48.83 17.33
CA GLY A 61 23.52 -48.63 17.91
C GLY A 61 23.02 -47.18 17.76
N THR A 62 23.89 -46.20 18.00
CA THR A 62 23.57 -44.78 17.84
C THR A 62 23.28 -44.41 16.38
N GLN A 63 24.08 -44.93 15.43
CA GLN A 63 23.84 -44.72 13.99
C GLN A 63 22.54 -45.37 13.52
N VAL A 64 22.20 -46.56 14.02
CA VAL A 64 20.92 -47.22 13.71
C VAL A 64 19.73 -46.34 14.11
N PHE A 65 19.77 -45.73 15.30
CA PHE A 65 18.71 -44.83 15.74
C PHE A 65 18.61 -43.59 14.82
N MET A 66 19.74 -42.97 14.46
CA MET A 66 19.78 -41.86 13.51
C MET A 66 19.20 -42.24 12.13
N LEU A 67 19.56 -43.41 11.61
CA LEU A 67 19.05 -43.91 10.32
C LEU A 67 17.54 -44.16 10.35
N HIS A 68 17.00 -44.77 11.41
CA HIS A 68 15.55 -44.92 11.58
C HIS A 68 14.85 -43.56 11.67
N GLY A 69 15.43 -42.62 12.43
CA GLY A 69 14.96 -41.24 12.45
C GLY A 69 14.87 -40.64 11.05
N ARG A 70 15.91 -40.79 10.23
CA ARG A 70 15.93 -40.28 8.85
C ARG A 70 14.88 -40.95 7.97
N ILE A 71 14.71 -42.26 8.07
CA ILE A 71 13.66 -43.01 7.34
C ILE A 71 12.26 -42.49 7.71
N ASP A 72 11.99 -42.28 8.99
CA ASP A 72 10.70 -41.74 9.45
C ASP A 72 10.45 -40.34 8.88
N LEU A 73 11.48 -39.49 8.85
CA LEU A 73 11.41 -38.15 8.31
C LEU A 73 11.16 -38.17 6.79
N ILE A 74 11.87 -39.03 6.05
CA ILE A 74 11.65 -39.25 4.62
C ILE A 74 10.21 -39.68 4.36
N ASN A 75 9.72 -40.66 5.13
CA ASN A 75 8.37 -41.18 4.99
C ASN A 75 7.30 -40.14 5.35
N ALA A 76 7.54 -39.32 6.36
CA ALA A 76 6.63 -38.25 6.76
C ALA A 76 6.56 -37.13 5.70
N LEU A 77 7.69 -36.74 5.12
CA LEU A 77 7.77 -35.66 4.13
C LEU A 77 7.44 -36.13 2.70
N GLY A 78 7.66 -37.41 2.39
CA GLY A 78 7.39 -38.02 1.09
C GLY A 78 5.92 -38.35 0.83
N LYS A 79 5.08 -38.41 1.87
CA LYS A 79 3.63 -38.63 1.75
C LYS A 79 2.92 -37.32 1.38
N GLY A 80 2.79 -37.05 0.07
CA GLY A 80 2.04 -35.90 -0.48
C GLY A 80 1.06 -36.32 -1.60
N ALA A 81 0.00 -35.52 -1.83
CA ALA A 81 -1.00 -35.79 -2.86
C ALA A 81 -0.41 -35.54 -4.28
N PRO A 82 -0.39 -36.53 -5.19
CA PRO A 82 0.14 -36.37 -6.56
C PRO A 82 -0.69 -35.45 -7.47
N GLU A 83 -1.91 -35.09 -7.07
CA GLU A 83 -2.92 -34.56 -8.00
C GLU A 83 -2.92 -33.05 -8.22
N LEU A 84 -2.05 -32.28 -7.56
CA LEU A 84 -2.02 -30.81 -7.68
C LEU A 84 -0.66 -30.27 -8.13
N GLY A 85 -0.34 -30.52 -9.40
CA GLY A 85 0.28 -29.53 -10.30
C GLY A 85 1.58 -28.86 -9.85
N GLY A 86 2.58 -29.64 -9.41
CA GLY A 86 3.96 -29.20 -9.52
C GLY A 86 4.47 -29.54 -10.92
N ALA A 87 4.88 -28.54 -11.70
CA ALA A 87 5.58 -28.74 -12.97
C ALA A 87 6.97 -29.34 -12.72
N GLY A 88 7.02 -30.60 -12.28
CA GLY A 88 8.16 -31.50 -12.34
C GLY A 88 7.76 -32.61 -13.29
N GLY A 89 8.15 -32.47 -14.56
CA GLY A 89 7.70 -33.34 -15.63
C GLY A 89 7.94 -34.82 -15.35
N ALA A 90 6.96 -35.65 -15.72
CA ALA A 90 7.00 -36.96 -16.39
C ALA A 90 8.14 -37.99 -16.14
N ALA A 91 9.16 -37.73 -15.33
CA ALA A 91 10.29 -38.63 -15.09
C ALA A 91 10.13 -39.47 -13.80
N SER A 92 9.16 -39.16 -12.94
CA SER A 92 8.93 -39.90 -11.68
C SER A 92 7.88 -41.02 -11.79
N MET A 93 7.26 -41.21 -12.96
CA MET A 93 6.12 -42.14 -13.14
C MET A 93 6.48 -43.44 -13.87
N ALA A 94 7.78 -43.70 -14.09
CA ALA A 94 8.25 -44.92 -14.77
C ALA A 94 9.04 -45.84 -13.85
N ALA A 95 8.42 -46.35 -12.79
CA ALA A 95 8.66 -47.69 -12.23
C ALA A 95 7.68 -47.92 -11.08
N GLY A 96 6.95 -49.04 -11.12
CA GLY A 96 6.19 -49.49 -9.97
C GLY A 96 7.15 -49.80 -8.81
N GLY A 97 7.20 -48.92 -7.83
CA GLY A 97 8.01 -48.99 -6.62
C GLY A 97 7.84 -47.68 -5.86
N GLN A 98 7.69 -47.73 -4.53
CA GLN A 98 7.51 -46.54 -3.70
C GLN A 98 8.71 -45.60 -3.94
N GLY A 99 8.42 -44.45 -4.59
CA GLY A 99 9.44 -43.68 -5.31
C GLY A 99 10.52 -43.09 -4.41
N ILE A 100 11.77 -43.21 -4.87
CA ILE A 100 12.97 -42.51 -4.39
C ILE A 100 12.63 -41.07 -4.00
N VAL A 101 12.80 -40.73 -2.73
CA VAL A 101 12.57 -39.37 -2.22
C VAL A 101 13.92 -38.65 -2.19
N ARG A 102 14.01 -37.52 -2.89
CA ARG A 102 15.19 -36.68 -2.84
C ARG A 102 15.18 -35.89 -1.52
N LEU A 103 15.89 -36.37 -0.50
CA LEU A 103 16.28 -35.49 0.61
C LEU A 103 17.29 -34.47 0.06
N PRO A 104 17.10 -33.18 0.32
CA PRO A 104 18.08 -32.16 -0.07
C PRO A 104 19.41 -32.35 0.68
N ASP A 105 20.48 -31.83 0.09
CA ASP A 105 21.86 -31.98 0.58
C ASP A 105 22.08 -31.35 1.99
N GLU A 106 21.15 -30.50 2.47
CA GLU A 106 21.20 -29.80 3.76
C GLU A 106 20.37 -30.50 4.85
N LEU A 107 20.81 -31.68 5.28
CA LEU A 107 20.09 -32.54 6.22
C LEU A 107 19.88 -31.92 7.63
N GLU A 108 20.81 -31.08 8.08
CA GLU A 108 20.77 -30.42 9.39
C GLU A 108 19.50 -29.55 9.55
N GLY A 109 19.12 -28.78 8.51
CA GLY A 109 17.93 -27.94 8.56
C GLY A 109 16.63 -28.73 8.74
N PHE A 110 16.55 -29.93 8.16
CA PHE A 110 15.38 -30.81 8.31
C PHE A 110 15.32 -31.48 9.69
N GLU A 111 16.47 -31.84 10.27
CA GLU A 111 16.53 -32.34 11.64
C GLU A 111 16.10 -31.24 12.63
N THR A 112 16.56 -29.99 12.45
CA THR A 112 16.06 -28.83 13.22
C THR A 112 14.56 -28.63 13.06
N ALA A 113 14.05 -28.67 11.83
CA ALA A 113 12.62 -28.54 11.54
C ALA A 113 11.78 -29.63 12.23
N ARG A 114 12.25 -30.88 12.23
CA ARG A 114 11.59 -31.99 12.93
C ARG A 114 11.63 -31.79 14.44
N GLY A 115 12.77 -31.40 14.99
CA GLY A 115 12.94 -31.13 16.42
C GLY A 115 11.95 -30.07 16.91
N LEU A 116 11.91 -28.93 16.22
CA LEU A 116 10.96 -27.85 16.50
C LEU A 116 9.51 -28.30 16.32
N ALA A 117 9.17 -29.00 15.23
CA ALA A 117 7.80 -29.47 14.99
C ALA A 117 7.33 -30.44 16.07
N ASN A 118 8.20 -31.33 16.55
CA ASN A 118 7.88 -32.22 17.67
C ASN A 118 7.73 -31.46 18.99
N MET A 119 8.61 -30.50 19.26
CA MET A 119 8.58 -29.69 20.46
C MET A 119 7.30 -28.86 20.55
N TYR A 120 6.95 -28.12 19.49
CA TYR A 120 5.71 -27.36 19.45
C TYR A 120 4.48 -28.26 19.33
N GLY A 121 4.51 -29.28 18.47
CA GLY A 121 3.36 -30.11 18.14
C GLY A 121 2.98 -31.16 19.19
N ASN A 122 3.91 -31.56 20.07
CA ASN A 122 3.67 -32.62 21.06
C ASN A 122 4.05 -32.22 22.51
N ASP A 123 4.68 -31.06 22.76
CA ASP A 123 4.98 -30.59 24.13
C ASP A 123 4.47 -29.16 24.38
N ILE A 124 5.15 -28.14 23.85
CA ILE A 124 4.90 -26.72 24.20
C ILE A 124 3.43 -26.32 23.99
N LEU A 125 2.84 -26.62 22.82
CA LEU A 125 1.48 -26.15 22.51
C LEU A 125 0.38 -27.11 22.97
N VAL A 126 0.73 -28.28 23.51
CA VAL A 126 -0.23 -29.35 23.83
C VAL A 126 -0.25 -29.69 25.32
N ASN A 127 0.92 -29.79 25.95
CA ASN A 127 1.09 -30.30 27.31
C ASN A 127 1.52 -29.23 28.32
N ARG A 128 1.77 -27.99 27.87
CA ARG A 128 2.15 -26.86 28.73
C ARG A 128 1.03 -25.81 28.75
N GLY A 129 1.03 -24.96 29.77
CA GLY A 129 0.09 -23.85 29.90
C GLY A 129 0.66 -22.69 30.71
N GLY A 130 0.04 -21.51 30.58
CA GLY A 130 0.39 -20.31 31.32
C GLY A 130 1.77 -19.73 30.99
N GLU A 131 2.42 -19.11 31.97
CA GLU A 131 3.70 -18.41 31.79
C GLU A 131 4.84 -19.31 31.31
N LEU A 132 4.85 -20.59 31.73
CA LEU A 132 5.87 -21.54 31.28
C LEU A 132 5.75 -21.81 29.77
N GLN A 133 4.52 -21.91 29.26
CA GLN A 133 4.29 -22.07 27.83
C GLN A 133 4.74 -20.83 27.05
N ALA A 134 4.42 -19.63 27.55
CA ALA A 134 4.87 -18.37 26.97
C ALA A 134 6.40 -18.30 26.87
N ALA A 135 7.11 -18.58 27.96
CA ALA A 135 8.56 -18.54 28.00
C ALA A 135 9.20 -19.50 26.99
N LEU A 136 8.69 -20.74 26.91
CA LEU A 136 9.20 -21.75 25.98
C LEU A 136 8.88 -21.41 24.51
N ILE A 137 7.72 -20.82 24.22
CA ILE A 137 7.41 -20.34 22.87
C ILE A 137 8.42 -19.29 22.45
N HIS A 138 8.67 -18.30 23.32
CA HIS A 138 9.56 -17.19 23.03
C HIS A 138 11.02 -17.63 22.90
N GLU A 139 11.49 -18.50 23.79
CA GLU A 139 12.86 -19.07 23.76
C GLU A 139 13.19 -19.70 22.41
N HIS A 140 12.24 -20.40 21.79
CA HIS A 140 12.43 -21.11 20.53
C HIS A 140 11.90 -20.36 19.30
N ALA A 141 11.26 -19.20 19.45
CA ALA A 141 10.70 -18.43 18.34
C ALA A 141 11.80 -18.00 17.34
N ASP A 142 12.97 -17.60 17.83
CA ASP A 142 14.12 -17.25 16.98
C ASP A 142 14.64 -18.44 16.16
N GLU A 143 14.54 -19.66 16.69
CA GLU A 143 14.91 -20.88 15.97
C GLU A 143 13.92 -21.18 14.84
N VAL A 144 12.62 -20.97 15.09
CA VAL A 144 11.59 -21.04 14.04
C VAL A 144 11.85 -19.98 12.97
N ALA A 145 12.14 -18.73 13.34
CA ALA A 145 12.45 -17.67 12.39
C ALA A 145 13.68 -18.00 11.53
N LYS A 146 14.72 -18.62 12.12
CA LYS A 146 15.94 -19.05 11.41
C LYS A 146 15.65 -20.08 10.32
N LEU A 147 14.57 -20.87 10.42
CA LEU A 147 14.15 -21.78 9.35
C LEU A 147 13.89 -21.04 8.03
N ALA A 148 13.56 -19.74 8.05
CA ALA A 148 13.36 -18.96 6.83
C ALA A 148 14.61 -18.87 5.94
N LYS A 149 15.80 -19.13 6.49
CA LYS A 149 17.06 -19.23 5.72
C LYS A 149 17.12 -20.48 4.85
N ASN A 150 16.39 -21.53 5.21
CA ASN A 150 16.21 -22.73 4.41
C ASN A 150 14.70 -22.97 4.17
N PRO A 151 14.16 -22.46 3.04
CA PRO A 151 12.73 -22.59 2.70
C PRO A 151 12.17 -24.02 2.75
N GLN A 152 12.98 -25.03 2.48
CA GLN A 152 12.55 -26.43 2.49
C GLN A 152 12.47 -26.99 3.91
N ALA A 153 13.40 -26.60 4.79
CA ALA A 153 13.31 -26.89 6.22
C ALA A 153 12.08 -26.21 6.84
N ALA A 154 11.80 -24.96 6.49
CA ALA A 154 10.57 -24.29 6.91
C ALA A 154 9.30 -25.03 6.42
N ALA A 155 9.29 -25.49 5.16
CA ALA A 155 8.19 -26.30 4.63
C ALA A 155 8.04 -27.64 5.37
N ALA A 156 9.14 -28.30 5.71
CA ALA A 156 9.12 -29.52 6.52
C ALA A 156 8.56 -29.28 7.93
N PHE A 157 8.95 -28.18 8.59
CA PHE A 157 8.43 -27.82 9.91
C PHE A 157 6.89 -27.75 9.91
N PHE A 158 6.30 -26.98 8.98
CA PHE A 158 4.84 -26.89 8.87
C PHE A 158 4.18 -28.18 8.38
N ALA A 159 4.86 -29.01 7.60
CA ALA A 159 4.33 -30.30 7.16
C ALA A 159 4.24 -31.32 8.31
N LEU A 160 5.14 -31.22 9.29
CA LEU A 160 5.23 -32.13 10.43
C LEU A 160 4.31 -31.74 11.60
N LEU A 161 3.86 -30.48 11.68
CA LEU A 161 2.87 -30.06 12.66
C LEU A 161 1.49 -30.69 12.37
N SER A 162 0.78 -31.07 13.43
CA SER A 162 -0.59 -31.59 13.30
C SER A 162 -1.55 -30.51 12.75
N PRO A 163 -2.61 -30.87 11.99
CA PRO A 163 -3.60 -29.90 11.50
C PRO A 163 -4.20 -29.03 12.61
N THR A 164 -4.53 -29.62 13.75
CA THR A 164 -5.12 -28.92 14.89
C THR A 164 -4.20 -27.83 15.45
N VAL A 165 -2.91 -28.14 15.61
CA VAL A 165 -1.91 -27.17 16.08
C VAL A 165 -1.71 -26.07 15.05
N ARG A 166 -1.58 -26.40 13.77
CA ARG A 166 -1.41 -25.41 12.68
C ARG A 166 -2.58 -24.43 12.61
N ASP A 167 -3.82 -24.93 12.64
CA ASP A 167 -5.04 -24.12 12.51
C ASP A 167 -5.34 -23.27 13.76
N SER A 168 -4.73 -23.60 14.89
CA SER A 168 -4.94 -22.92 16.17
C SER A 168 -3.73 -22.11 16.62
N LEU A 169 -2.63 -22.12 15.87
CA LEU A 169 -1.32 -21.63 16.32
C LEU A 169 -1.37 -20.18 16.87
N PRO A 170 -1.94 -19.18 16.15
CA PRO A 170 -2.07 -17.83 16.71
C PRO A 170 -2.96 -17.77 17.95
N GLY A 171 -4.07 -18.51 18.00
CA GLY A 171 -4.91 -18.58 19.21
C GLY A 171 -4.17 -19.20 20.40
N LEU A 172 -3.36 -20.25 20.17
CA LEU A 172 -2.57 -20.92 21.20
C LEU A 172 -1.51 -19.96 21.77
N ILE A 173 -0.77 -19.26 20.91
CA ILE A 173 0.21 -18.26 21.34
C ILE A 173 -0.47 -17.13 22.12
N ALA A 174 -1.58 -16.59 21.62
CA ALA A 174 -2.30 -15.50 22.28
C ALA A 174 -2.86 -15.89 23.65
N SER A 175 -3.38 -17.11 23.78
CA SER A 175 -3.97 -17.60 25.03
C SER A 175 -2.99 -17.72 26.19
N THR A 176 -1.68 -17.69 25.92
CA THR A 176 -0.65 -17.61 26.97
C THR A 176 -0.64 -16.27 27.71
N GLY A 177 -1.16 -15.19 27.10
CA GLY A 177 -1.11 -13.84 27.66
C GLY A 177 0.26 -13.18 27.59
N SER A 178 1.23 -13.77 26.86
CA SER A 178 2.59 -13.22 26.76
C SER A 178 2.63 -11.84 26.09
N THR A 179 3.49 -10.96 26.60
CA THR A 179 3.80 -9.67 25.95
C THR A 179 4.66 -9.84 24.68
N THR A 180 5.28 -11.00 24.49
CA THR A 180 6.10 -11.34 23.31
C THR A 180 5.28 -11.95 22.17
N ALA A 181 3.99 -12.23 22.39
CA ALA A 181 3.14 -12.98 21.44
C ALA A 181 3.22 -12.45 20.00
N LYS A 182 3.24 -11.12 19.82
CA LYS A 182 3.40 -10.49 18.50
C LYS A 182 4.71 -10.84 17.80
N GLN A 183 5.81 -10.84 18.53
CA GLN A 183 7.14 -11.21 18.00
C GLN A 183 7.17 -12.71 17.68
N ASP A 184 6.59 -13.53 18.56
CA ASP A 184 6.54 -14.97 18.39
C ASP A 184 5.72 -15.34 17.14
N LEU A 185 4.53 -14.74 16.96
CA LEU A 185 3.73 -14.92 15.74
C LEU A 185 4.50 -14.49 14.49
N ALA A 186 5.22 -13.37 14.54
CA ALA A 186 6.01 -12.89 13.40
C ALA A 186 7.13 -13.88 13.01
N ALA A 187 7.72 -14.60 13.96
CA ALA A 187 8.69 -15.65 13.67
C ALA A 187 8.06 -16.82 12.88
N PHE A 188 6.88 -17.30 13.31
CA PHE A 188 6.14 -18.34 12.59
C PHE A 188 5.69 -17.85 11.20
N SER A 189 5.17 -16.63 11.10
CA SER A 189 4.79 -16.03 9.81
C SER A 189 5.98 -15.94 8.86
N THR A 190 7.15 -15.51 9.34
CA THR A 190 8.37 -15.41 8.54
C THR A 190 8.80 -16.78 7.98
N ALA A 191 8.78 -17.82 8.83
CA ALA A 191 9.05 -19.19 8.41
C ALA A 191 8.01 -19.69 7.39
N LEU A 192 6.72 -19.43 7.62
CA LEU A 192 5.66 -19.82 6.67
C LEU A 192 5.86 -19.14 5.31
N GLY A 193 6.23 -17.87 5.32
CA GLY A 193 6.56 -17.10 4.13
C GLY A 193 7.64 -17.74 3.27
N ALA A 194 8.73 -18.15 3.91
CA ALA A 194 9.81 -18.87 3.25
C ALA A 194 9.31 -20.22 2.70
N ALA A 195 8.57 -20.99 3.49
CA ALA A 195 7.99 -22.27 3.08
C ALA A 195 7.06 -22.14 1.85
N LEU A 196 6.22 -21.11 1.80
CA LEU A 196 5.31 -20.85 0.68
C LEU A 196 6.05 -20.47 -0.60
N ARG A 197 7.22 -19.82 -0.49
CA ARG A 197 8.10 -19.49 -1.61
C ARG A 197 9.06 -20.62 -1.99
N ALA A 198 9.12 -21.70 -1.22
CA ALA A 198 9.99 -22.83 -1.50
C ALA A 198 9.60 -23.51 -2.83
N PRO A 199 10.58 -23.87 -3.68
CA PRO A 199 10.35 -24.76 -4.82
C PRO A 199 9.79 -26.10 -4.32
N ALA A 200 8.91 -26.74 -5.08
CA ALA A 200 8.07 -27.87 -4.66
C ALA A 200 8.86 -29.18 -4.44
N LEU A 201 9.72 -29.21 -3.42
CA LEU A 201 10.60 -30.33 -3.07
C LEU A 201 10.17 -31.04 -1.76
N VAL A 202 9.13 -30.55 -1.09
CA VAL A 202 8.54 -31.18 0.11
C VAL A 202 7.09 -31.58 -0.19
N PRO A 203 6.83 -32.81 -0.67
CA PRO A 203 5.48 -33.26 -1.06
C PRO A 203 4.42 -33.11 0.05
N ALA A 204 4.77 -33.43 1.30
CA ALA A 204 3.84 -33.28 2.43
C ALA A 204 3.40 -31.82 2.66
N PHE A 205 4.24 -30.84 2.28
CA PHE A 205 3.88 -29.43 2.38
C PHE A 205 2.82 -29.00 1.35
N ALA A 206 2.64 -29.74 0.25
CA ALA A 206 1.57 -29.47 -0.71
C ALA A 206 0.18 -29.53 -0.05
N LYS A 207 -0.01 -30.46 0.90
CA LYS A 207 -1.24 -30.55 1.69
C LYS A 207 -1.41 -29.32 2.58
N VAL A 208 -0.36 -28.87 3.27
CA VAL A 208 -0.38 -27.63 4.08
C VAL A 208 -0.81 -26.44 3.23
N ARG A 209 -0.20 -26.27 2.05
CA ARG A 209 -0.52 -25.19 1.12
C ARG A 209 -1.98 -25.26 0.68
N SER A 210 -2.50 -26.45 0.39
CA SER A 210 -3.92 -26.64 0.03
C SER A 210 -4.85 -26.32 1.20
N ASP A 211 -4.50 -26.74 2.42
CA ASP A 211 -5.30 -26.48 3.62
C ASP A 211 -5.40 -24.97 3.90
N LEU A 212 -4.30 -24.22 3.73
CA LEU A 212 -4.24 -22.76 3.96
C LEU A 212 -5.18 -21.96 3.04
N VAL A 213 -5.46 -22.46 1.83
CA VAL A 213 -6.29 -21.78 0.83
C VAL A 213 -7.65 -22.47 0.63
N ARG A 214 -8.05 -23.37 1.54
CA ARG A 214 -9.37 -24.00 1.54
C ARG A 214 -10.26 -23.36 2.60
N PRO A 215 -11.59 -23.27 2.38
CA PRO A 215 -12.52 -22.81 3.41
C PRO A 215 -12.26 -23.48 4.76
N ALA A 216 -12.18 -22.67 5.80
CA ALA A 216 -12.01 -23.17 7.16
C ALA A 216 -13.35 -23.66 7.72
N GLY A 217 -13.31 -24.64 8.63
CA GLY A 217 -14.52 -25.15 9.30
C GLY A 217 -15.17 -24.16 10.28
N SER A 218 -14.50 -23.05 10.60
CA SER A 218 -15.00 -21.98 11.47
C SER A 218 -14.32 -20.64 11.18
N LYS A 219 -14.96 -19.53 11.58
CA LYS A 219 -14.37 -18.18 11.47
C LYS A 219 -13.09 -18.03 12.29
N VAL A 220 -13.00 -18.66 13.46
CA VAL A 220 -11.79 -18.64 14.31
C VAL A 220 -10.62 -19.30 13.59
N ALA A 221 -10.84 -20.44 12.95
CA ALA A 221 -9.78 -21.11 12.17
C ALA A 221 -9.39 -20.30 10.92
N ALA A 222 -10.36 -19.66 10.25
CA ALA A 222 -10.06 -18.72 9.16
C ALA A 222 -9.20 -17.54 9.64
N TRP A 223 -9.57 -16.94 10.77
CA TRP A 223 -8.85 -15.83 11.38
C TRP A 223 -7.41 -16.23 11.74
N ASN A 224 -7.20 -17.38 12.36
CA ASN A 224 -5.85 -17.88 12.68
C ASN A 224 -4.98 -18.06 11.41
N ARG A 225 -5.53 -18.66 10.37
CA ARG A 225 -4.78 -18.84 9.10
C ARG A 225 -4.42 -17.50 8.48
N LEU A 226 -5.35 -16.54 8.46
CA LEU A 226 -5.10 -15.19 7.94
C LEU A 226 -4.11 -14.41 8.79
N ALA A 227 -4.18 -14.51 10.13
CA ALA A 227 -3.24 -13.86 11.06
C ALA A 227 -1.81 -14.34 10.81
N LEU A 228 -1.63 -15.65 10.59
CA LEU A 228 -0.33 -16.21 10.25
C LEU A 228 0.16 -15.74 8.86
N LEU A 229 -0.75 -15.59 7.89
CA LEU A 229 -0.42 -15.13 6.53
C LEU A 229 -0.11 -13.63 6.44
N GLN A 230 -0.69 -12.80 7.31
CA GLN A 230 -0.52 -11.34 7.28
C GLN A 230 0.96 -10.94 7.36
N GLY A 231 1.73 -11.57 8.25
CA GLY A 231 3.17 -11.37 8.38
C GLY A 231 4.03 -12.24 7.45
N ALA A 232 3.45 -13.14 6.66
CA ALA A 232 4.21 -14.18 5.97
C ALA A 232 4.87 -13.71 4.67
N ASN A 233 4.51 -12.53 4.15
CA ASN A 233 4.91 -12.12 2.81
C ASN A 233 4.70 -13.23 1.75
N ALA A 234 3.52 -13.83 1.77
CA ALA A 234 3.18 -14.94 0.89
C ALA A 234 3.12 -14.50 -0.59
N PRO A 235 3.32 -15.41 -1.56
CA PRO A 235 3.11 -15.13 -2.98
C PRO A 235 1.70 -14.59 -3.27
N SER A 236 1.56 -13.71 -4.27
CA SER A 236 0.29 -13.02 -4.57
C SER A 236 -0.90 -13.96 -4.79
N ASN A 237 -0.68 -15.08 -5.50
CA ASN A 237 -1.72 -16.08 -5.74
C ASN A 237 -2.17 -16.79 -4.45
N VAL A 238 -1.28 -17.00 -3.48
CA VAL A 238 -1.62 -17.59 -2.18
C VAL A 238 -2.39 -16.59 -1.34
N ARG A 239 -1.97 -15.32 -1.31
CA ARG A 239 -2.67 -14.24 -0.59
C ARG A 239 -4.11 -14.08 -1.10
N SER A 240 -4.27 -13.94 -2.41
CA SER A 240 -5.59 -13.82 -3.05
C SER A 240 -6.46 -15.04 -2.76
N ALA A 241 -5.94 -16.26 -3.02
CA ALA A 241 -6.70 -17.47 -2.77
C ALA A 241 -7.10 -17.63 -1.30
N ALA A 242 -6.19 -17.38 -0.35
CA ALA A 242 -6.49 -17.48 1.08
C ALA A 242 -7.52 -16.43 1.52
N ALA A 243 -7.34 -15.15 1.19
CA ALA A 243 -8.31 -14.11 1.55
C ALA A 243 -9.70 -14.43 1.01
N ARG A 244 -9.78 -14.86 -0.26
CA ARG A 244 -11.03 -15.26 -0.89
C ARG A 244 -11.70 -16.44 -0.22
N THR A 245 -11.01 -17.58 -0.12
CA THR A 245 -11.64 -18.82 0.33
C THR A 245 -11.88 -18.87 1.82
N LEU A 246 -11.08 -18.16 2.62
CA LEU A 246 -11.24 -18.11 4.07
C LEU A 246 -12.33 -17.12 4.50
N VAL A 247 -12.58 -16.06 3.73
CA VAL A 247 -13.59 -15.06 4.12
C VAL A 247 -14.30 -14.34 2.96
N LEU A 248 -13.59 -13.77 1.98
CA LEU A 248 -14.20 -12.79 1.07
C LEU A 248 -15.27 -13.41 0.15
N ASP A 249 -15.12 -14.67 -0.28
CA ASP A 249 -16.10 -15.33 -1.13
C ASP A 249 -17.44 -15.55 -0.39
N GLU A 250 -17.40 -15.91 0.89
CA GLU A 250 -18.62 -16.08 1.69
C GLU A 250 -19.18 -14.73 2.14
N PHE A 251 -18.33 -13.75 2.44
CA PHE A 251 -18.74 -12.36 2.71
C PHE A 251 -19.54 -11.78 1.54
N MET A 252 -19.08 -12.00 0.30
CA MET A 252 -19.81 -11.59 -0.89
C MET A 252 -21.17 -12.30 -1.05
N LYS A 253 -21.39 -13.46 -0.44
CA LYS A 253 -22.69 -14.15 -0.47
C LYS A 253 -23.59 -13.70 0.69
N LYS A 254 -23.01 -13.43 1.86
CA LYS A 254 -23.72 -13.14 3.12
C LYS A 254 -23.11 -11.93 3.86
N PRO A 255 -23.16 -10.73 3.28
CA PRO A 255 -22.48 -9.57 3.85
C PRO A 255 -23.06 -9.14 5.21
N GLN A 256 -24.33 -9.45 5.49
CA GLN A 256 -25.03 -9.05 6.72
C GLN A 256 -24.73 -9.94 7.95
N GLN A 257 -23.89 -10.96 7.80
CA GLN A 257 -23.50 -11.81 8.91
C GLN A 257 -22.53 -11.08 9.86
N ASP A 258 -22.51 -11.47 11.14
CA ASP A 258 -21.44 -11.06 12.06
C ASP A 258 -20.13 -11.77 11.69
N TRP A 259 -19.09 -11.00 11.35
CA TRP A 259 -17.79 -11.50 10.90
C TRP A 259 -16.71 -11.44 11.99
N ARG A 260 -17.07 -11.12 13.23
CA ARG A 260 -16.14 -11.22 14.36
C ARG A 260 -15.66 -12.65 14.57
N ALA A 261 -14.36 -12.81 14.73
CA ALA A 261 -13.70 -14.11 14.82
C ALA A 261 -12.62 -14.18 15.90
N ALA A 262 -12.02 -13.07 16.30
CA ALA A 262 -11.06 -12.99 17.40
C ALA A 262 -11.65 -12.29 18.63
N GLY A 263 -11.20 -12.72 19.82
CA GLY A 263 -11.58 -12.11 21.09
C GLY A 263 -10.60 -11.02 21.53
N PRO A 264 -10.85 -10.40 22.70
CA PRO A 264 -9.98 -9.35 23.25
C PRO A 264 -8.54 -9.81 23.49
N THR A 265 -8.33 -11.11 23.75
CA THR A 265 -7.02 -11.70 23.98
C THR A 265 -6.15 -11.63 22.73
N GLU A 266 -6.66 -12.09 21.59
CA GLU A 266 -5.95 -12.09 20.31
C GLU A 266 -5.71 -10.68 19.80
N VAL A 267 -6.72 -9.81 19.90
CA VAL A 267 -6.60 -8.40 19.48
C VAL A 267 -5.51 -7.70 20.28
N ARG A 268 -5.47 -7.89 21.61
CA ARG A 268 -4.43 -7.30 22.47
C ARG A 268 -3.05 -7.89 22.20
N ALA A 269 -2.96 -9.20 21.96
CA ALA A 269 -1.69 -9.89 21.73
C ALA A 269 -1.00 -9.43 20.45
N TYR A 270 -1.75 -9.15 19.38
CA TYR A 270 -1.19 -8.90 18.05
C TYR A 270 -1.41 -7.49 17.52
N GLY A 271 -2.47 -6.81 17.97
CA GLY A 271 -2.95 -5.58 17.35
C GLY A 271 -3.57 -5.82 15.97
N LEU A 272 -4.09 -7.03 15.72
CA LEU A 272 -4.78 -7.39 14.47
C LEU A 272 -6.30 -7.18 14.62
N PRO A 273 -7.02 -6.95 13.50
CA PRO A 273 -8.47 -6.82 13.51
C PRO A 273 -9.17 -8.02 14.14
N SER A 274 -10.25 -7.77 14.89
CA SER A 274 -11.12 -8.82 15.43
C SER A 274 -12.03 -9.43 14.35
N ASP A 275 -12.32 -8.65 13.32
CA ASP A 275 -13.13 -9.01 12.17
C ASP A 275 -12.34 -9.80 11.13
N VAL A 276 -12.84 -10.98 10.75
CA VAL A 276 -12.13 -11.82 9.77
C VAL A 276 -12.17 -11.21 8.36
N VAL A 277 -13.16 -10.37 8.03
CA VAL A 277 -13.22 -9.65 6.74
C VAL A 277 -12.11 -8.60 6.68
N ALA A 278 -11.95 -7.80 7.74
CA ALA A 278 -10.85 -6.84 7.85
C ALA A 278 -9.49 -7.55 7.74
N LEU A 279 -9.30 -8.64 8.48
CA LEU A 279 -8.04 -9.40 8.42
C LEU A 279 -7.81 -10.06 7.04
N GLY A 280 -8.87 -10.49 6.35
CA GLY A 280 -8.80 -10.98 4.98
C GLY A 280 -8.30 -9.90 4.00
N LEU A 281 -8.77 -8.67 4.16
CA LEU A 281 -8.30 -7.50 3.42
C LEU A 281 -6.84 -7.17 3.77
N GLU A 282 -6.46 -7.20 5.05
CA GLU A 282 -5.07 -6.98 5.49
C GLU A 282 -4.05 -7.91 4.83
N VAL A 283 -4.41 -9.18 4.55
CA VAL A 283 -3.53 -10.11 3.84
C VAL A 283 -3.26 -9.67 2.39
N LEU A 284 -4.22 -8.97 1.76
CA LEU A 284 -4.10 -8.40 0.42
C LEU A 284 -3.36 -7.07 0.41
N ALA A 285 -3.42 -6.31 1.50
CA ALA A 285 -2.75 -5.02 1.62
C ALA A 285 -1.24 -5.14 1.34
N GLY A 286 -0.70 -4.12 0.66
CA GLY A 286 0.70 -4.09 0.20
C GLY A 286 1.01 -5.04 -0.97
N ASN A 287 0.02 -5.68 -1.60
CA ASN A 287 0.22 -6.49 -2.80
C ASN A 287 -0.88 -6.24 -3.84
N GLY A 288 -0.66 -5.29 -4.75
CA GLY A 288 -1.66 -4.89 -5.74
C GLY A 288 -2.11 -6.02 -6.67
N THR A 289 -1.21 -6.93 -7.03
CA THR A 289 -1.58 -8.11 -7.85
C THR A 289 -2.57 -9.02 -7.11
N ALA A 290 -2.34 -9.28 -5.82
CA ALA A 290 -3.26 -10.07 -5.01
C ALA A 290 -4.61 -9.35 -4.79
N ALA A 291 -4.57 -8.04 -4.52
CA ALA A 291 -5.77 -7.22 -4.36
C ALA A 291 -6.65 -7.25 -5.62
N ARG A 292 -6.07 -6.97 -6.79
CA ARG A 292 -6.79 -6.99 -8.08
C ARG A 292 -7.37 -8.36 -8.39
N ASP A 293 -6.57 -9.42 -8.23
CA ASP A 293 -7.04 -10.80 -8.46
C ASP A 293 -8.21 -11.16 -7.52
N ALA A 294 -8.10 -10.81 -6.25
CA ALA A 294 -9.14 -11.07 -5.26
C ALA A 294 -10.46 -10.37 -5.64
N PHE A 295 -10.42 -9.08 -5.99
CA PHE A 295 -11.63 -8.33 -6.36
C PHE A 295 -12.27 -8.78 -7.67
N ALA A 296 -11.45 -9.13 -8.66
CA ALA A 296 -11.93 -9.69 -9.92
C ALA A 296 -12.72 -10.99 -9.70
N THR A 297 -12.27 -11.82 -8.75
CA THR A 297 -12.75 -13.21 -8.64
C THR A 297 -13.58 -13.51 -7.40
N MET A 298 -13.64 -12.61 -6.40
CA MET A 298 -14.37 -12.87 -5.16
C MET A 298 -15.86 -13.07 -5.36
N GLY A 299 -16.43 -13.95 -4.54
CA GLY A 299 -17.83 -14.41 -4.63
C GLY A 299 -18.04 -15.56 -5.62
N GLY A 300 -17.00 -15.92 -6.40
CA GLY A 300 -17.05 -16.99 -7.39
C GLY A 300 -18.08 -16.72 -8.49
N THR A 301 -18.54 -17.79 -9.14
CA THR A 301 -19.57 -17.71 -10.21
C THR A 301 -20.97 -17.39 -9.70
N ASP A 302 -21.19 -17.50 -8.38
CA ASP A 302 -22.50 -17.32 -7.76
C ASP A 302 -22.87 -15.83 -7.61
N VAL A 303 -21.86 -14.95 -7.53
CA VAL A 303 -22.05 -13.52 -7.30
C VAL A 303 -21.81 -12.75 -8.60
N LYS A 304 -22.91 -12.25 -9.19
CA LYS A 304 -22.90 -11.47 -10.45
C LYS A 304 -22.86 -9.97 -10.20
N LEU A 305 -21.90 -9.52 -9.40
CA LEU A 305 -21.69 -8.10 -9.12
C LEU A 305 -20.52 -7.57 -9.93
N SER A 306 -20.64 -6.32 -10.35
CA SER A 306 -19.49 -5.54 -10.83
C SER A 306 -18.46 -5.36 -9.70
N GLN A 307 -17.20 -5.08 -10.08
CA GLN A 307 -16.14 -4.81 -9.11
C GLN A 307 -16.49 -3.62 -8.20
N VAL A 308 -17.08 -2.56 -8.76
CA VAL A 308 -17.61 -1.41 -8.01
C VAL A 308 -18.63 -1.85 -6.96
N GLU A 309 -19.61 -2.69 -7.31
CA GLU A 309 -20.62 -3.17 -6.35
C GLU A 309 -20.02 -4.08 -5.27
N LYS A 310 -18.98 -4.87 -5.61
CA LYS A 310 -18.24 -5.64 -4.60
C LYS A 310 -17.52 -4.72 -3.61
N MET A 311 -16.87 -3.66 -4.11
CA MET A 311 -16.22 -2.63 -3.28
C MET A 311 -17.21 -1.93 -2.35
N LYS A 312 -18.37 -1.51 -2.86
CA LYS A 312 -19.42 -0.84 -2.06
C LYS A 312 -19.89 -1.69 -0.87
N ARG A 313 -19.95 -3.02 -1.02
CA ARG A 313 -20.38 -3.91 0.07
C ARG A 313 -19.49 -3.84 1.31
N PHE A 314 -18.19 -3.59 1.16
CA PHE A 314 -17.30 -3.42 2.31
C PHE A 314 -17.61 -2.13 3.06
N LEU A 315 -17.86 -1.04 2.32
CA LEU A 315 -18.22 0.26 2.89
C LEU A 315 -19.63 0.23 3.54
N ASP A 316 -20.60 -0.42 2.90
CA ASP A 316 -21.93 -0.64 3.47
C ASP A 316 -21.85 -1.45 4.77
N TYR A 317 -21.06 -2.53 4.77
CA TYR A 317 -20.83 -3.34 5.96
C TYR A 317 -20.18 -2.53 7.09
N ALA A 318 -19.18 -1.71 6.75
CA ALA A 318 -18.46 -0.88 7.69
C ALA A 318 -19.37 0.15 8.38
N LYS A 319 -20.36 0.72 7.69
CA LYS A 319 -21.32 1.66 8.32
C LYS A 319 -22.25 0.99 9.34
N GLY A 320 -22.54 -0.30 9.16
CA GLY A 320 -23.58 -1.01 9.91
C GLY A 320 -23.09 -1.83 11.11
N THR A 321 -21.78 -1.93 11.33
CA THR A 321 -21.20 -2.92 12.25
C THR A 321 -20.22 -2.31 13.25
N GLY A 322 -20.21 -2.80 14.49
CA GLY A 322 -19.29 -2.32 15.54
C GLY A 322 -17.80 -2.53 15.27
N THR A 323 -17.44 -3.41 14.34
CA THR A 323 -16.06 -3.62 13.82
C THR A 323 -15.83 -2.93 12.48
N GLY A 324 -16.77 -2.11 12.04
CA GLY A 324 -16.77 -1.54 10.70
C GLY A 324 -15.57 -0.63 10.41
N ASP A 325 -15.04 0.06 11.42
CA ASP A 325 -13.84 0.89 11.28
C ASP A 325 -12.61 0.05 10.89
N GLU A 326 -12.45 -1.15 11.44
CA GLU A 326 -11.37 -2.08 11.07
C GLU A 326 -11.49 -2.50 9.60
N VAL A 327 -12.72 -2.72 9.13
CA VAL A 327 -12.98 -3.11 7.73
C VAL A 327 -12.76 -1.95 6.77
N ALA A 328 -13.21 -0.74 7.13
CA ALA A 328 -13.02 0.45 6.31
C ALA A 328 -11.54 0.80 6.12
N ASP A 329 -10.77 0.76 7.21
CA ASP A 329 -9.33 1.02 7.22
C ASP A 329 -8.58 -0.02 6.37
N ALA A 330 -8.83 -1.32 6.60
CA ALA A 330 -8.23 -2.39 5.81
C ALA A 330 -8.64 -2.32 4.33
N PHE A 331 -9.90 -1.98 4.04
CA PHE A 331 -10.40 -1.78 2.69
C PHE A 331 -9.65 -0.65 1.98
N GLY A 332 -9.48 0.50 2.64
CA GLY A 332 -8.70 1.63 2.14
C GLY A 332 -7.28 1.22 1.72
N ARG A 333 -6.55 0.53 2.61
CA ARG A 333 -5.19 0.02 2.32
C ARG A 333 -5.14 -0.96 1.14
N VAL A 334 -6.17 -1.79 0.97
CA VAL A 334 -6.28 -2.68 -0.19
C VAL A 334 -6.57 -1.90 -1.46
N MET A 335 -7.33 -0.80 -1.38
CA MET A 335 -7.57 0.08 -2.53
C MET A 335 -6.27 0.74 -2.98
N GLU A 336 -5.48 1.28 -2.06
CA GLU A 336 -4.15 1.83 -2.35
C GLU A 336 -3.24 0.80 -3.04
N ALA A 337 -3.16 -0.42 -2.47
CA ALA A 337 -2.34 -1.48 -3.05
C ALA A 337 -2.81 -1.88 -4.45
N GLY A 338 -4.11 -2.10 -4.64
CA GLY A 338 -4.69 -2.48 -5.93
C GLY A 338 -4.55 -1.39 -7.00
N ALA A 339 -4.51 -0.12 -6.58
CA ALA A 339 -4.26 1.04 -7.42
C ALA A 339 -2.76 1.41 -7.51
N GLU A 340 -1.85 0.63 -6.93
CA GLU A 340 -0.38 0.85 -6.99
C GLU A 340 0.05 2.27 -6.60
N THR A 341 -0.64 2.90 -5.65
CA THR A 341 -0.48 4.34 -5.33
C THR A 341 0.90 4.71 -4.77
N THR A 342 1.62 3.75 -4.23
CA THR A 342 2.94 3.93 -3.59
C THR A 342 4.09 3.28 -4.36
N THR A 343 3.77 2.47 -5.37
CA THR A 343 4.72 1.64 -6.13
C THR A 343 4.88 2.14 -7.57
N GLU A 344 3.84 2.75 -8.13
CA GLU A 344 3.85 3.38 -9.46
C GLU A 344 3.79 4.91 -9.34
N LYS A 345 4.28 5.62 -10.37
CA LYS A 345 4.32 7.09 -10.37
C LYS A 345 3.04 7.67 -10.97
N ALA A 346 2.62 8.82 -10.47
CA ALA A 346 1.52 9.59 -11.05
C ALA A 346 1.70 9.79 -12.57
N GLY A 347 0.62 9.55 -13.34
CA GLY A 347 0.63 9.60 -14.79
C GLY A 347 1.35 8.45 -15.50
N GLN A 348 1.89 7.46 -14.76
CA GLN A 348 2.63 6.30 -15.29
C GLN A 348 2.12 4.96 -14.72
N HIS A 349 0.85 4.93 -14.30
CA HIS A 349 0.21 3.74 -13.77
C HIS A 349 -0.02 2.67 -14.85
N SER A 350 0.10 1.41 -14.47
CA SER A 350 -0.17 0.27 -15.34
C SER A 350 -1.67 0.16 -15.64
N PRO A 351 -2.08 -0.35 -16.83
CA PRO A 351 -3.50 -0.44 -17.19
C PRO A 351 -4.37 -1.19 -16.17
N ALA A 352 -3.80 -2.21 -15.51
CA ALA A 352 -4.50 -2.97 -14.49
C ALA A 352 -4.72 -2.17 -13.19
N ALA A 353 -3.71 -1.41 -12.74
CA ALA A 353 -3.83 -0.51 -11.60
C ALA A 353 -4.83 0.61 -11.88
N SER A 354 -4.73 1.25 -13.05
CA SER A 354 -5.63 2.33 -13.49
C SER A 354 -7.09 1.89 -13.58
N ALA A 355 -7.39 0.72 -14.13
CA ALA A 355 -8.75 0.19 -14.19
C ALA A 355 -9.31 -0.08 -12.78
N PHE A 356 -8.47 -0.60 -11.88
CA PHE A 356 -8.85 -0.84 -10.49
C PHE A 356 -9.08 0.48 -9.73
N ALA A 357 -8.22 1.48 -9.93
CA ALA A 357 -8.35 2.81 -9.33
C ALA A 357 -9.63 3.52 -9.77
N LEU A 358 -9.99 3.44 -11.06
CA LEU A 358 -11.25 3.96 -11.57
C LEU A 358 -12.45 3.36 -10.82
N ASP A 359 -12.47 2.04 -10.63
CA ASP A 359 -13.55 1.38 -9.89
C ASP A 359 -13.55 1.75 -8.41
N ALA A 360 -12.38 1.86 -7.78
CA ALA A 360 -12.24 2.27 -6.39
C ALA A 360 -12.74 3.70 -6.15
N ILE A 361 -12.35 4.65 -7.00
CA ILE A 361 -12.80 6.05 -6.99
C ILE A 361 -14.33 6.12 -7.13
N ARG A 362 -14.91 5.35 -8.05
CA ARG A 362 -16.37 5.32 -8.25
C ARG A 362 -17.11 4.64 -7.10
N ALA A 363 -16.53 3.62 -6.49
CA ALA A 363 -17.11 2.96 -5.33
C ALA A 363 -17.12 3.90 -4.13
N ALA A 364 -15.96 4.44 -3.74
CA ALA A 364 -15.81 5.34 -2.61
C ALA A 364 -16.59 6.65 -2.81
N GLY A 365 -16.49 7.27 -4.00
CA GLY A 365 -17.21 8.49 -4.31
C GLY A 365 -18.73 8.34 -4.24
N SER A 366 -19.28 7.14 -4.42
CA SER A 366 -20.72 6.93 -4.24
C SER A 366 -21.21 7.07 -2.78
N PHE A 367 -20.29 7.02 -1.81
CA PHE A 367 -20.56 7.36 -0.41
C PHE A 367 -20.29 8.84 -0.14
N GLY A 368 -19.32 9.48 -0.80
CA GLY A 368 -19.02 10.90 -0.58
C GLY A 368 -18.65 11.17 0.88
N ASP A 369 -19.33 12.13 1.53
CA ASP A 369 -19.16 12.49 2.94
C ASP A 369 -19.63 11.41 3.92
N ASP A 370 -20.39 10.46 3.40
CA ASP A 370 -20.96 9.33 4.13
C ASP A 370 -19.98 8.13 4.20
N LEU A 371 -18.73 8.31 3.73
CA LEU A 371 -17.65 7.32 3.81
C LEU A 371 -17.24 7.10 5.28
N PRO A 372 -17.05 5.84 5.71
CA PRO A 372 -16.42 5.55 7.00
C PRO A 372 -15.07 6.25 7.14
N ARG A 373 -14.89 7.03 8.21
CA ARG A 373 -13.72 7.89 8.43
C ARG A 373 -12.36 7.20 8.26
N PRO A 374 -12.15 5.97 8.76
CA PRO A 374 -10.83 5.33 8.63
C PRO A 374 -10.38 5.06 7.19
N ALA A 375 -11.31 5.06 6.21
CA ALA A 375 -10.93 4.91 4.80
C ALA A 375 -10.46 6.23 4.16
N GLY A 376 -10.68 7.39 4.80
CA GLY A 376 -10.38 8.72 4.26
C GLY A 376 -8.90 8.92 3.94
N ASP A 377 -8.01 8.48 4.82
CA ASP A 377 -6.55 8.54 4.64
C ASP A 377 -6.11 7.87 3.34
N SER A 378 -6.68 6.69 3.05
CA SER A 378 -6.40 5.98 1.80
C SER A 378 -6.97 6.69 0.57
N MET A 379 -8.11 7.35 0.70
CA MET A 379 -8.71 8.07 -0.43
C MET A 379 -7.87 9.26 -0.86
N VAL A 380 -7.25 9.98 0.09
CA VAL A 380 -6.34 11.08 -0.25
C VAL A 380 -5.02 10.58 -0.87
N VAL A 381 -4.52 9.41 -0.44
CA VAL A 381 -3.34 8.78 -1.08
C VAL A 381 -3.66 8.41 -2.53
N ILE A 382 -4.85 7.86 -2.80
CA ILE A 382 -5.31 7.59 -4.17
C ILE A 382 -5.45 8.90 -4.95
N ALA A 383 -6.07 9.93 -4.37
CA ALA A 383 -6.26 11.22 -5.03
C ALA A 383 -4.92 11.85 -5.45
N THR A 384 -3.93 11.81 -4.56
CA THR A 384 -2.57 12.29 -4.79
C THR A 384 -1.88 11.53 -5.93
N SER A 385 -1.97 10.20 -5.92
CA SER A 385 -1.36 9.34 -6.95
C SER A 385 -2.01 9.47 -8.33
N TYR A 386 -3.32 9.78 -8.38
CA TYR A 386 -4.13 9.90 -9.59
C TYR A 386 -4.52 11.35 -9.91
N ILE A 387 -3.65 12.31 -9.57
CA ILE A 387 -3.88 13.74 -9.79
C ILE A 387 -4.13 14.08 -11.26
N HIS A 388 -3.51 13.35 -12.21
CA HIS A 388 -3.71 13.58 -13.64
C HIS A 388 -5.15 13.24 -14.07
N GLU A 389 -5.70 12.17 -13.52
CA GLU A 389 -7.07 11.70 -13.76
C GLU A 389 -8.10 12.58 -13.07
N LEU A 390 -7.82 13.07 -11.85
CA LEU A 390 -8.68 14.04 -11.16
C LEU A 390 -8.67 15.40 -11.86
N ALA A 391 -7.51 15.92 -12.25
CA ALA A 391 -7.40 17.17 -12.99
C ALA A 391 -8.10 17.09 -14.35
N SER A 392 -7.91 15.98 -15.08
CA SER A 392 -8.65 15.70 -16.30
C SER A 392 -10.14 15.52 -16.03
N GLY A 393 -10.50 14.89 -14.92
CA GLY A 393 -11.84 14.64 -14.43
C GLY A 393 -12.62 15.90 -14.10
N ALA A 394 -11.95 16.94 -13.60
CA ALA A 394 -12.58 18.19 -13.23
C ALA A 394 -12.96 19.07 -14.44
N ARG A 395 -12.33 18.85 -15.60
CA ARG A 395 -12.52 19.69 -16.80
C ARG A 395 -13.99 19.78 -17.23
N PHE A 396 -14.55 20.98 -17.23
CA PHE A 396 -15.89 21.26 -17.77
C PHE A 396 -15.85 21.68 -19.24
N ASP A 397 -14.69 22.15 -19.71
CA ASP A 397 -14.46 22.63 -21.09
C ASP A 397 -14.54 21.52 -22.15
N LYS A 398 -14.47 20.26 -21.73
CA LYS A 398 -14.50 19.08 -22.60
C LYS A 398 -15.55 18.09 -22.13
N ALA A 399 -16.70 18.08 -22.80
CA ALA A 399 -17.78 17.12 -22.54
C ALA A 399 -18.18 17.06 -21.06
N ALA A 400 -18.76 18.13 -20.53
CA ALA A 400 -19.21 18.24 -19.14
C ALA A 400 -20.12 17.08 -18.68
N TYR A 401 -20.85 16.46 -19.62
CA TYR A 401 -21.75 15.33 -19.39
C TYR A 401 -21.15 13.96 -19.72
N ARG A 402 -19.82 13.85 -19.87
CA ARG A 402 -19.16 12.57 -20.16
C ARG A 402 -19.35 11.57 -19.01
N GLY A 403 -19.38 10.30 -19.35
CA GLY A 403 -19.26 9.22 -18.37
C GLY A 403 -17.80 8.98 -17.99
N SER A 404 -17.58 8.42 -16.80
CA SER A 404 -16.26 7.94 -16.40
C SER A 404 -15.92 6.63 -17.11
N GLY A 405 -14.68 6.47 -17.57
CA GLY A 405 -14.24 5.28 -18.30
C GLY A 405 -12.78 5.28 -18.70
N MET A 406 -12.31 4.14 -19.22
CA MET A 406 -10.94 3.96 -19.69
C MET A 406 -10.70 4.60 -21.07
N ALA A 407 -11.75 4.93 -21.81
CA ALA A 407 -11.65 5.46 -23.16
C ALA A 407 -11.47 6.99 -23.14
N LEU A 408 -10.63 7.48 -24.05
CA LEU A 408 -10.50 8.91 -24.34
C LEU A 408 -11.88 9.47 -24.75
N PRO A 409 -12.40 10.51 -24.09
CA PRO A 409 -13.65 11.15 -24.49
C PRO A 409 -13.56 11.72 -25.91
N GLU A 410 -14.69 11.83 -26.59
CA GLU A 410 -14.73 12.47 -27.91
C GLU A 410 -14.29 13.94 -27.83
N ASN A 411 -13.55 14.40 -28.84
CA ASN A 411 -13.03 15.77 -28.94
C ASN A 411 -12.08 16.19 -27.79
N TRP A 412 -11.47 15.21 -27.12
CA TRP A 412 -10.52 15.47 -26.05
C TRP A 412 -9.17 15.94 -26.60
N ALA A 413 -8.76 17.15 -26.21
CA ALA A 413 -7.45 17.68 -26.54
C ALA A 413 -6.49 17.40 -25.36
N PRO A 414 -5.35 16.71 -25.60
CA PRO A 414 -4.36 16.48 -24.57
C PRO A 414 -3.73 17.81 -24.13
N LEU A 415 -3.45 17.91 -22.84
CA LEU A 415 -2.68 19.02 -22.26
C LEU A 415 -1.23 18.56 -22.02
N PRO A 416 -0.24 19.44 -22.16
CA PRO A 416 1.16 19.10 -21.91
C PRO A 416 1.36 18.55 -20.50
N ASN A 417 2.15 17.48 -20.34
CA ASN A 417 2.40 16.81 -19.06
C ASN A 417 1.15 16.29 -18.31
N VAL A 418 -0.02 16.23 -18.97
CA VAL A 418 -1.23 15.64 -18.40
C VAL A 418 -1.51 14.31 -19.08
N THR A 419 -1.16 13.20 -18.43
CA THR A 419 -1.24 11.83 -18.97
C THR A 419 -2.20 10.94 -18.16
N PRO A 420 -3.51 11.22 -18.16
CA PRO A 420 -4.48 10.40 -17.46
C PRO A 420 -4.60 9.01 -18.10
N ALA A 421 -4.57 7.96 -17.29
CA ALA A 421 -4.79 6.58 -17.74
C ALA A 421 -6.28 6.24 -17.91
N PHE A 422 -7.16 7.01 -17.28
CA PHE A 422 -8.61 6.95 -17.45
C PHE A 422 -9.22 8.35 -17.27
N TYR A 423 -10.47 8.51 -17.68
CA TYR A 423 -11.16 9.79 -17.65
C TYR A 423 -12.35 9.70 -16.72
N LEU A 424 -12.39 10.59 -15.73
CA LEU A 424 -13.54 10.74 -14.85
C LEU A 424 -14.53 11.76 -15.43
N SER A 425 -15.80 11.57 -15.12
CA SER A 425 -16.78 12.65 -15.19
C SER A 425 -16.51 13.67 -14.06
N PRO A 426 -16.83 14.95 -14.25
CA PRO A 426 -16.65 15.90 -13.15
C PRO A 426 -17.58 15.60 -11.97
N GLY A 427 -18.71 14.91 -12.19
CA GLY A 427 -19.59 14.45 -11.12
C GLY A 427 -19.00 13.30 -10.27
N ASP A 428 -18.31 12.33 -10.89
CA ASP A 428 -17.57 11.30 -10.13
C ASP A 428 -16.34 11.90 -9.43
N THR A 429 -15.68 12.88 -10.05
CA THR A 429 -14.54 13.59 -9.45
C THR A 429 -14.99 14.37 -8.20
N HIS A 430 -16.11 15.11 -8.28
CA HIS A 430 -16.72 15.81 -7.15
C HIS A 430 -17.07 14.88 -5.99
N ARG A 431 -17.80 13.80 -6.33
CA ARG A 431 -18.19 12.76 -5.36
C ARG A 431 -16.99 12.14 -4.66
N PHE A 432 -15.90 11.93 -5.38
CA PHE A 432 -14.67 11.41 -4.79
C PHE A 432 -13.98 12.43 -3.88
N PHE A 433 -13.95 13.73 -4.23
CA PHE A 433 -13.42 14.75 -3.32
C PHE A 433 -14.13 14.76 -1.95
N LYS A 434 -15.46 14.61 -1.94
CA LYS A 434 -16.25 14.54 -0.70
C LYS A 434 -15.78 13.45 0.29
N THR A 435 -15.02 12.46 -0.16
CA THR A 435 -14.54 11.35 0.67
C THR A 435 -13.44 11.73 1.66
N PHE A 436 -12.73 12.85 1.44
CA PHE A 436 -11.63 13.26 2.32
C PHE A 436 -11.62 14.75 2.66
N VAL A 437 -12.28 15.62 1.88
CA VAL A 437 -12.30 17.08 2.13
C VAL A 437 -12.97 17.51 3.45
N GLY A 438 -13.64 16.58 4.14
CA GLY A 438 -14.15 16.79 5.49
C GLY A 438 -13.05 16.91 6.56
N ASP A 439 -11.85 16.39 6.29
CA ASP A 439 -10.68 16.50 7.17
C ASP A 439 -9.61 17.37 6.52
N LYS A 440 -9.36 18.54 7.14
CA LYS A 440 -8.37 19.50 6.68
C LYS A 440 -6.96 18.90 6.57
N GLN A 441 -6.58 18.00 7.49
CA GLN A 441 -5.24 17.41 7.44
C GLN A 441 -5.05 16.60 6.16
N LEU A 442 -6.07 15.86 5.75
CA LEU A 442 -6.06 15.11 4.50
C LEU A 442 -6.05 16.06 3.30
N THR A 443 -6.94 17.06 3.26
CA THR A 443 -6.97 18.04 2.17
C THR A 443 -5.61 18.71 1.94
N ASN A 444 -4.89 19.07 3.02
CA ASN A 444 -3.57 19.71 2.90
C ASN A 444 -2.52 18.87 2.13
N ASP A 445 -2.58 17.54 2.21
CA ASP A 445 -1.63 16.68 1.51
C ASP A 445 -1.97 16.56 0.01
N PHE A 446 -3.26 16.56 -0.32
CA PHE A 446 -3.71 16.71 -1.70
C PHE A 446 -3.33 18.07 -2.28
N ASP A 447 -3.58 19.15 -1.54
CA ASP A 447 -3.32 20.54 -1.95
C ASP A 447 -1.86 20.75 -2.36
N LYS A 448 -0.89 20.21 -1.58
CA LYS A 448 0.54 20.27 -1.92
C LYS A 448 0.82 19.60 -3.26
N THR A 449 0.20 18.45 -3.52
CA THR A 449 0.38 17.71 -4.77
C THR A 449 -0.25 18.45 -5.93
N ALA A 450 -1.47 18.97 -5.76
CA ALA A 450 -2.16 19.77 -6.78
C ALA A 450 -1.37 21.05 -7.12
N ALA A 451 -0.78 21.70 -6.11
CA ALA A 451 0.07 22.87 -6.29
C ALA A 451 1.31 22.59 -7.14
N GLN A 452 2.05 21.52 -6.81
CA GLN A 452 3.21 21.09 -7.58
C GLN A 452 2.83 20.71 -9.01
N PHE A 453 1.76 19.91 -9.16
CA PHE A 453 1.27 19.48 -10.46
C PHE A 453 0.83 20.67 -11.34
N ARG A 454 0.19 21.69 -10.74
CA ARG A 454 -0.14 22.96 -11.38
C ARG A 454 1.10 23.68 -11.89
N HIS A 455 2.11 23.85 -11.04
CA HIS A 455 3.34 24.53 -11.40
C HIS A 455 4.03 23.84 -12.60
N ASP A 456 4.22 22.52 -12.53
CA ASP A 456 4.92 21.75 -13.57
C ASP A 456 4.16 21.77 -14.90
N THR A 457 2.83 21.64 -14.84
CA THR A 457 1.98 21.63 -16.04
C THR A 457 1.92 23.01 -16.70
N LEU A 458 1.76 24.08 -15.92
CA LEU A 458 1.73 25.45 -16.45
C LEU A 458 3.09 25.85 -17.02
N THR A 459 4.19 25.48 -16.38
CA THR A 459 5.55 25.74 -16.89
C THR A 459 5.77 25.05 -18.23
N ALA A 460 5.42 23.76 -18.34
CA ALA A 460 5.53 23.02 -19.59
C ALA A 460 4.64 23.61 -20.70
N ALA A 461 3.42 24.02 -20.36
CA ALA A 461 2.51 24.66 -21.28
C ALA A 461 3.01 26.04 -21.76
N ALA A 462 3.63 26.82 -20.86
CA ALA A 462 4.24 28.10 -21.18
C ALA A 462 5.39 27.95 -22.18
N HIS A 463 6.27 26.96 -21.99
CA HIS A 463 7.37 26.69 -22.91
C HIS A 463 6.89 26.32 -24.32
N LEU A 464 5.82 25.53 -24.42
CA LEU A 464 5.25 25.18 -25.73
C LEU A 464 4.61 26.39 -26.41
N ASP A 465 3.88 27.21 -25.65
CA ASP A 465 3.27 28.43 -26.19
C ASP A 465 4.30 29.48 -26.60
N ALA A 466 5.47 29.54 -25.94
CA ALA A 466 6.58 30.40 -26.34
C ALA A 466 7.15 30.02 -27.72
N GLN A 467 7.17 28.73 -28.06
CA GLN A 467 7.72 28.23 -29.32
C GLN A 467 6.75 28.33 -30.51
N ALA A 468 5.45 28.09 -30.27
CA ALA A 468 4.47 27.89 -31.33
C ALA A 468 3.27 28.84 -31.30
N GLY A 469 3.14 29.71 -30.29
CA GLY A 469 2.01 30.64 -30.17
C GLY A 469 0.66 29.95 -29.98
N THR A 470 0.66 28.79 -29.33
CA THR A 470 -0.52 27.95 -29.06
C THR A 470 -1.32 28.43 -27.82
N GLN A 471 -2.40 27.72 -27.47
CA GLN A 471 -3.26 27.99 -26.31
C GLN A 471 -3.10 26.93 -25.20
N HIS A 472 -1.91 26.33 -25.06
CA HIS A 472 -1.70 25.29 -24.07
C HIS A 472 -1.73 25.84 -22.64
N PHE A 473 -1.18 27.03 -22.43
CA PHE A 473 -1.11 27.68 -21.12
C PHE A 473 -2.51 28.06 -20.60
N GLU A 474 -3.37 28.61 -21.46
CA GLU A 474 -4.77 28.90 -21.15
C GLU A 474 -5.56 27.61 -20.90
N GLY A 475 -5.30 26.55 -21.68
CA GLY A 475 -5.94 25.25 -21.51
C GLY A 475 -5.60 24.59 -20.18
N ALA A 476 -4.33 24.62 -19.78
CA ALA A 476 -3.87 24.15 -18.48
C ALA A 476 -4.43 25.02 -17.35
N SER A 477 -4.42 26.35 -17.51
CA SER A 477 -5.00 27.29 -16.55
C SER A 477 -6.47 26.98 -16.29
N ARG A 478 -7.27 26.76 -17.35
CA ARG A 478 -8.69 26.37 -17.21
C ARG A 478 -8.87 25.09 -16.41
N MET A 479 -8.08 24.05 -16.72
CA MET A 479 -8.15 22.76 -16.03
C MET A 479 -7.92 22.90 -14.52
N PHE A 480 -6.93 23.71 -14.10
CA PHE A 480 -6.66 23.91 -12.68
C PHE A 480 -7.71 24.78 -11.99
N GLY A 481 -8.29 25.75 -12.69
CA GLY A 481 -9.45 26.50 -12.20
C GLY A 481 -10.66 25.58 -11.96
N ASP A 482 -10.96 24.71 -12.92
CA ASP A 482 -12.04 23.72 -12.81
C ASP A 482 -11.78 22.73 -11.64
N LEU A 483 -10.54 22.25 -11.48
CA LEU A 483 -10.15 21.35 -10.39
C LEU A 483 -10.32 22.00 -9.01
N ALA A 484 -9.78 23.21 -8.84
CA ALA A 484 -9.85 23.96 -7.59
C ALA A 484 -11.31 24.31 -7.22
N GLY A 485 -12.12 24.71 -8.20
CA GLY A 485 -13.55 24.98 -8.00
C GLY A 485 -14.32 23.72 -7.57
N LEU A 486 -13.99 22.57 -8.14
CA LEU A 486 -14.65 21.30 -7.81
C LEU A 486 -14.30 20.80 -6.40
N GLU A 487 -13.03 20.89 -6.02
CA GLU A 487 -12.55 20.55 -4.68
C GLU A 487 -13.20 21.45 -3.62
N PHE A 488 -13.27 22.76 -3.88
CA PHE A 488 -13.92 23.68 -2.96
C PHE A 488 -15.42 23.40 -2.83
N LYS A 489 -16.12 23.13 -3.96
CA LYS A 489 -17.54 22.76 -3.90
C LYS A 489 -17.74 21.50 -3.05
N ALA A 490 -16.89 20.49 -3.18
CA ALA A 490 -16.94 19.32 -2.31
C ALA A 490 -16.70 19.71 -0.83
N THR A 491 -15.73 20.60 -0.57
CA THR A 491 -15.45 21.11 0.79
C THR A 491 -16.65 21.83 1.38
N LEU A 492 -17.33 22.69 0.61
CA LEU A 492 -18.57 23.36 1.02
C LEU A 492 -19.65 22.34 1.37
N ASP A 493 -19.86 21.33 0.52
CA ASP A 493 -20.91 20.34 0.71
C ASP A 493 -20.69 19.46 1.95
N VAL A 494 -19.43 19.21 2.34
CA VAL A 494 -19.11 18.36 3.50
C VAL A 494 -18.99 19.15 4.80
N ARG A 495 -18.30 20.29 4.78
CA ARG A 495 -17.97 21.05 5.99
C ARG A 495 -18.96 22.18 6.28
N GLY A 496 -19.80 22.52 5.32
CA GLY A 496 -20.67 23.69 5.38
C GLY A 496 -19.96 24.98 4.97
N GLU A 497 -20.76 25.96 4.59
CA GLU A 497 -20.31 27.21 3.95
C GLU A 497 -19.40 28.05 4.85
N MET A 498 -19.76 28.19 6.14
CA MET A 498 -19.00 29.01 7.09
C MET A 498 -17.60 28.44 7.33
N ASP A 499 -17.51 27.14 7.64
CA ASP A 499 -16.23 26.50 7.99
C ASP A 499 -15.28 26.41 6.79
N ALA A 500 -15.80 26.17 5.58
CA ALA A 500 -15.00 26.12 4.37
C ALA A 500 -14.45 27.50 3.98
N THR A 501 -15.26 28.55 4.09
CA THR A 501 -14.86 29.93 3.75
C THR A 501 -13.88 30.50 4.77
N ASP A 502 -14.16 30.33 6.08
CA ASP A 502 -13.27 30.80 7.15
C ASP A 502 -11.90 30.09 7.08
N ASP A 503 -11.88 28.81 6.69
CA ASP A 503 -10.63 28.08 6.48
C ASP A 503 -9.80 28.60 5.32
N LEU A 504 -10.45 28.81 4.18
CA LEU A 504 -9.81 29.36 2.99
C LEU A 504 -9.24 30.75 3.30
N ILE A 505 -10.03 31.65 3.89
CA ILE A 505 -9.57 32.99 4.29
C ILE A 505 -8.40 32.89 5.26
N ARG A 506 -8.50 32.02 6.27
CA ARG A 506 -7.45 31.83 7.28
C ARG A 506 -6.15 31.30 6.68
N ASP A 507 -6.22 30.33 5.79
CA ASP A 507 -5.02 29.73 5.18
C ASP A 507 -4.33 30.75 4.28
N ILE A 508 -5.10 31.51 3.50
CA ILE A 508 -4.55 32.59 2.68
C ILE A 508 -3.94 33.70 3.56
N THR A 509 -4.62 34.09 4.64
CA THR A 509 -4.15 35.14 5.57
C THR A 509 -2.88 34.71 6.30
N LYS A 510 -2.83 33.46 6.80
CA LYS A 510 -1.64 32.88 7.43
C LYS A 510 -0.46 32.86 6.48
N ASN A 511 -0.68 32.43 5.25
CA ASN A 511 0.38 32.33 4.26
C ASN A 511 0.94 33.71 3.88
N THR A 512 0.08 34.69 3.63
CA THR A 512 0.46 36.08 3.32
C THR A 512 1.17 36.79 4.49
N LEU A 513 0.82 36.45 5.74
CA LEU A 513 1.47 36.97 6.95
C LEU A 513 2.74 36.20 7.34
N SER A 514 2.91 34.94 6.93
CA SER A 514 4.04 34.06 7.30
C SER A 514 5.37 34.42 6.63
N LEU A 515 5.38 35.37 5.70
CA LEU A 515 6.58 36.00 5.11
C LEU A 515 7.34 36.90 6.12
N GLY A 516 7.50 36.43 7.35
CA GLY A 516 8.25 37.05 8.43
C GLY A 516 9.75 37.06 8.12
N ILE A 517 10.36 38.21 8.37
CA ILE A 517 11.67 38.67 7.87
C ILE A 517 12.88 37.80 8.26
N ASP A 518 12.76 36.83 9.18
CA ASP A 518 13.94 36.26 9.84
C ASP A 518 14.39 34.85 9.42
N ARG A 519 13.72 34.13 8.50
CA ARG A 519 14.21 32.79 8.05
C ARG A 519 13.83 32.39 6.62
N VAL A 520 14.04 33.24 5.62
CA VAL A 520 14.03 32.80 4.22
C VAL A 520 15.47 32.74 3.71
N PRO A 521 16.10 31.56 3.62
CA PRO A 521 17.23 31.40 2.72
C PRO A 521 16.68 31.52 1.30
N LEU A 522 16.87 32.70 0.70
CA LEU A 522 16.62 33.01 -0.70
C LEU A 522 17.64 32.29 -1.57
N THR A 523 17.53 30.97 -1.66
CA THR A 523 18.31 30.15 -2.59
C THR A 523 17.36 29.43 -3.54
N GLY A 524 17.23 29.99 -4.76
CA GLY A 524 16.85 29.36 -6.03
C GLY A 524 15.68 28.37 -6.06
N VAL A 525 14.74 28.61 -6.99
CA VAL A 525 13.47 27.88 -7.18
C VAL A 525 12.40 28.35 -6.20
N LEU A 526 11.17 28.56 -6.69
CA LEU A 526 10.00 28.82 -5.85
C LEU A 526 10.02 27.82 -4.68
N THR A 527 10.04 28.32 -3.45
CA THR A 527 10.05 27.42 -2.28
C THR A 527 8.77 26.58 -2.27
N HIS A 528 8.80 25.38 -1.69
CA HIS A 528 7.61 24.52 -1.59
C HIS A 528 6.40 25.26 -0.99
N ASN A 529 6.66 26.19 -0.06
CA ASN A 529 5.63 27.03 0.54
C ASN A 529 5.00 27.97 -0.50
N ALA A 530 5.80 28.67 -1.31
CA ALA A 530 5.28 29.57 -2.35
C ALA A 530 4.41 28.85 -3.39
N ILE A 531 4.77 27.61 -3.76
CA ILE A 531 3.97 26.78 -4.68
C ILE A 531 2.61 26.44 -4.05
N GLN A 532 2.59 26.02 -2.78
CA GLN A 532 1.36 25.71 -2.05
C GLN A 532 0.44 26.94 -1.93
N GLU A 533 1.01 28.13 -1.70
CA GLU A 533 0.26 29.39 -1.64
C GLU A 533 -0.48 29.69 -2.94
N THR A 534 0.15 29.46 -4.10
CA THR A 534 -0.51 29.67 -5.39
C THR A 534 -1.71 28.73 -5.61
N TRP A 535 -1.72 27.54 -5.00
CA TRP A 535 -2.89 26.65 -5.05
C TRP A 535 -4.04 27.16 -4.20
N GLU A 536 -3.78 27.62 -2.97
CA GLU A 536 -4.81 28.27 -2.14
C GLU A 536 -5.41 29.51 -2.84
N LEU A 537 -4.58 30.28 -3.54
CA LEU A 537 -5.05 31.40 -4.37
C LEU A 537 -5.87 30.93 -5.57
N THR A 538 -5.49 29.83 -6.22
CA THR A 538 -6.26 29.25 -7.33
C THR A 538 -7.63 28.79 -6.84
N LYS A 539 -7.71 28.18 -5.64
CA LYS A 539 -8.97 27.90 -4.94
C LYS A 539 -9.74 29.19 -4.70
N ALA A 540 -9.17 30.18 -4.03
CA ALA A 540 -9.82 31.48 -3.78
C ALA A 540 -10.42 32.13 -5.04
N TYR A 541 -9.69 32.05 -6.16
CA TYR A 541 -10.16 32.54 -7.46
C TYR A 541 -11.36 31.76 -7.99
N GLY A 542 -11.27 30.43 -8.05
CA GLY A 542 -12.38 29.56 -8.46
C GLY A 542 -13.63 29.72 -7.58
N VAL A 543 -13.43 30.07 -6.30
CA VAL A 543 -14.45 30.25 -5.27
C VAL A 543 -15.17 31.58 -5.35
N SER A 544 -14.45 32.68 -5.55
CA SER A 544 -15.00 34.04 -5.44
C SER A 544 -16.23 34.28 -6.31
N THR A 545 -16.25 33.73 -7.52
CA THR A 545 -17.40 33.82 -8.43
C THR A 545 -18.55 32.86 -8.12
N LEU A 546 -18.28 31.73 -7.45
CA LEU A 546 -19.34 30.85 -6.94
C LEU A 546 -20.07 31.53 -5.77
N LEU A 547 -19.32 32.24 -4.90
CA LEU A 547 -19.87 32.95 -3.74
C LEU A 547 -20.62 34.25 -4.10
N ASP A 548 -20.22 34.97 -5.17
CA ASP A 548 -20.94 36.15 -5.69
C ASP A 548 -22.43 35.84 -5.99
N MET A 549 -22.77 34.57 -6.23
CA MET A 549 -24.13 34.10 -6.50
C MET A 549 -24.93 33.66 -5.24
N TRP A 550 -24.26 33.48 -4.09
CA TRP A 550 -24.85 33.05 -2.81
C TRP A 550 -24.96 34.22 -1.81
N ALA A 551 -24.72 35.45 -2.31
CA ALA A 551 -24.40 36.63 -1.53
C ALA A 551 -25.54 37.21 -0.67
N ASP A 552 -26.78 36.72 -0.75
CA ASP A 552 -27.89 37.26 0.05
C ASP A 552 -27.80 36.93 1.56
N SER A 553 -26.90 36.04 1.99
CA SER A 553 -26.72 35.67 3.42
C SER A 553 -25.35 36.01 4.04
N PHE A 554 -24.42 36.65 3.31
CA PHE A 554 -23.01 36.74 3.74
C PHE A 554 -22.29 38.10 3.54
N GLU A 555 -23.04 39.18 3.24
CA GLU A 555 -22.55 40.52 2.85
C GLU A 555 -21.24 40.99 3.54
N THR A 556 -21.13 40.91 4.87
CA THR A 556 -19.96 41.43 5.60
C THR A 556 -18.66 40.63 5.40
N ARG A 557 -18.74 39.31 5.21
CA ARG A 557 -17.55 38.45 4.97
C ARG A 557 -17.19 38.38 3.50
N VAL A 558 -18.18 38.50 2.62
CA VAL A 558 -17.96 38.65 1.19
C VAL A 558 -17.23 39.96 0.91
N GLU A 559 -17.54 41.06 1.62
CA GLU A 559 -16.78 42.32 1.49
C GLU A 559 -15.31 42.17 1.92
N GLU A 560 -15.01 41.50 3.05
CA GLU A 560 -13.64 41.21 3.49
C GLU A 560 -12.91 40.28 2.50
N ALA A 561 -13.60 39.24 2.02
CA ALA A 561 -13.09 38.35 0.97
C ALA A 561 -12.92 39.07 -0.38
N THR A 562 -13.75 40.07 -0.70
CA THR A 562 -13.71 40.84 -1.97
C THR A 562 -12.60 41.89 -1.97
N GLY A 563 -12.31 42.52 -0.82
CA GLY A 563 -11.11 43.34 -0.64
C GLY A 563 -9.85 42.51 -0.86
N ASN A 564 -9.74 41.38 -0.16
CA ASN A 564 -8.64 40.43 -0.30
C ASN A 564 -8.56 39.81 -1.72
N ARG A 565 -9.71 39.59 -2.39
CA ARG A 565 -9.83 39.08 -3.76
C ARG A 565 -9.08 39.94 -4.77
N SER A 566 -9.21 41.26 -4.69
CA SER A 566 -8.55 42.16 -5.64
C SER A 566 -7.02 42.04 -5.57
N ASP A 567 -6.47 41.92 -4.37
CA ASP A 567 -5.04 41.68 -4.14
C ASP A 567 -4.61 40.28 -4.62
N PHE A 568 -5.49 39.28 -4.53
CA PHE A 568 -5.22 37.93 -5.01
C PHE A 568 -5.22 37.82 -6.55
N ALA A 569 -6.07 38.57 -7.26
CA ALA A 569 -6.09 38.60 -8.74
C ALA A 569 -4.76 39.07 -9.25
N LEU A 570 -4.30 40.12 -8.57
CA LEU A 570 -3.04 40.76 -8.82
C LEU A 570 -1.90 39.77 -8.61
N ARG A 571 -1.86 39.03 -7.50
CA ARG A 571 -0.85 37.99 -7.26
C ARG A 571 -0.86 36.90 -8.34
N LEU A 572 -2.03 36.35 -8.67
CA LEU A 572 -2.16 35.33 -9.71
C LEU A 572 -1.70 35.84 -11.09
N LYS A 573 -2.02 37.10 -11.43
CA LYS A 573 -1.55 37.79 -12.64
C LYS A 573 -0.02 37.76 -12.72
N TYR A 574 0.67 38.18 -11.67
CA TYR A 574 2.13 38.20 -11.66
C TYR A 574 2.78 36.82 -11.61
N ASP A 575 2.17 35.85 -10.94
CA ASP A 575 2.65 34.46 -10.95
C ASP A 575 2.60 33.89 -12.38
N MET A 576 1.53 34.17 -13.13
CA MET A 576 1.43 33.75 -14.53
C MET A 576 2.43 34.48 -15.43
N ALA A 577 2.61 35.79 -15.24
CA ALA A 577 3.62 36.56 -15.97
C ALA A 577 5.04 36.04 -15.68
N HIS A 578 5.33 35.69 -14.43
CA HIS A 578 6.60 35.07 -14.04
C HIS A 578 6.81 33.71 -14.72
N LEU A 579 5.80 32.85 -14.75
CA LEU A 579 5.88 31.54 -15.44
C LEU A 579 6.11 31.70 -16.95
N LEU A 580 5.35 32.57 -17.60
CA LEU A 580 5.48 32.82 -19.04
C LEU A 580 6.85 33.43 -19.38
N HIS A 581 7.30 34.42 -18.62
CA HIS A 581 8.63 35.01 -18.81
C HIS A 581 9.74 33.97 -18.58
N SER A 582 9.65 33.17 -17.51
CA SER A 582 10.63 32.12 -17.22
C SER A 582 10.66 31.01 -18.27
N ALA A 583 9.57 30.89 -19.05
CA ALA A 583 9.47 29.97 -20.16
C ALA A 583 9.93 30.55 -21.51
N ASP A 584 10.58 31.73 -21.49
CA ASP A 584 11.02 32.49 -22.67
C ASP A 584 9.86 32.90 -23.58
N TYR A 585 8.65 33.11 -23.02
CA TYR A 585 7.54 33.66 -23.80
C TYR A 585 7.93 35.07 -24.31
N PRO A 586 7.69 35.38 -25.60
CA PRO A 586 8.19 36.63 -26.20
C PRO A 586 7.81 37.89 -25.43
N ALA A 587 8.82 38.61 -24.95
CA ALA A 587 8.69 39.89 -24.25
C ALA A 587 9.93 40.78 -24.47
N ASN A 588 9.77 42.08 -24.24
CA ASN A 588 10.83 43.09 -24.20
C ASN A 588 11.74 42.88 -22.98
N ASP A 589 12.97 43.39 -23.07
CA ASP A 589 13.95 43.35 -21.97
C ASP A 589 13.37 43.86 -20.64
N LEU A 590 13.70 43.16 -19.56
CA LEU A 590 13.27 43.51 -18.22
C LEU A 590 13.90 44.84 -17.74
N PRO A 591 13.10 45.79 -17.25
CA PRO A 591 13.60 46.91 -16.47
C PRO A 591 14.43 46.42 -15.28
N ALA A 592 15.54 47.10 -14.97
CA ALA A 592 16.47 46.68 -13.91
C ALA A 592 15.82 46.51 -12.52
N GLU A 593 14.73 47.24 -12.26
CA GLU A 593 13.95 47.16 -11.02
C GLU A 593 13.08 45.90 -10.88
N LEU A 594 12.74 45.25 -12.00
CA LEU A 594 11.98 43.99 -12.05
C LEU A 594 12.88 42.74 -12.02
N ILE A 595 14.20 42.91 -12.13
CA ILE A 595 15.16 41.81 -12.09
C ILE A 595 15.45 41.47 -10.63
N SER A 596 15.22 40.21 -10.25
CA SER A 596 15.58 39.71 -8.93
C SER A 596 17.09 39.77 -8.78
N LYS A 597 17.54 40.42 -7.70
CA LYS A 597 18.97 40.47 -7.35
C LYS A 597 19.52 39.10 -6.94
N THR A 598 18.63 38.14 -6.65
CA THR A 598 18.97 36.80 -6.18
C THR A 598 19.09 35.83 -7.34
N THR A 599 18.11 35.81 -8.24
CA THR A 599 18.01 34.81 -9.31
C THR A 599 18.40 35.35 -10.68
N GLY A 600 18.44 36.68 -10.87
CA GLY A 600 18.61 37.31 -12.18
C GLY A 600 17.39 37.17 -13.11
N SER A 601 16.28 36.59 -12.62
CA SER A 601 15.02 36.44 -13.36
C SER A 601 14.04 37.56 -13.03
N LEU A 602 12.89 37.59 -13.69
CA LEU A 602 11.74 38.43 -13.30
C LEU A 602 11.38 38.14 -11.83
N LYS A 603 11.26 39.18 -11.01
CA LYS A 603 10.86 39.07 -9.60
C LYS A 603 9.47 38.46 -9.46
N THR A 604 9.29 37.64 -8.42
CA THR A 604 7.97 37.16 -8.02
C THR A 604 7.19 38.22 -7.24
N TYR A 605 5.86 38.06 -7.12
CA TYR A 605 5.05 38.94 -6.26
C TYR A 605 5.55 38.95 -4.82
N ASP A 606 5.94 37.79 -4.29
CA ASP A 606 6.42 37.66 -2.91
C ASP A 606 7.74 38.40 -2.68
N GLU A 607 8.62 38.47 -3.69
CA GLU A 607 9.82 39.32 -3.64
C GLU A 607 9.43 40.81 -3.55
N PHE A 608 8.43 41.27 -4.30
CA PHE A 608 7.95 42.66 -4.18
C PHE A 608 7.32 42.95 -2.82
N VAL A 609 6.53 42.02 -2.27
CA VAL A 609 5.95 42.14 -0.92
C VAL A 609 7.06 42.22 0.13
N ALA A 610 8.06 41.36 0.04
CA ALA A 610 9.18 41.33 0.97
C ALA A 610 10.03 42.62 0.89
N GLU A 611 10.32 43.12 -0.31
CA GLU A 611 11.00 44.40 -0.51
C GLU A 611 10.19 45.58 0.04
N ALA A 612 8.88 45.62 -0.24
CA ALA A 612 7.99 46.67 0.25
C ALA A 612 7.96 46.71 1.78
N LYS A 613 7.75 45.55 2.44
CA LYS A 613 7.75 45.44 3.91
C LYS A 613 9.10 45.84 4.52
N ARG A 614 10.22 45.48 3.88
CA ARG A 614 11.57 45.83 4.35
C ARG A 614 11.82 47.34 4.24
N GLU A 615 11.42 47.97 3.15
CA GLU A 615 11.63 49.41 2.92
C GLU A 615 10.77 50.30 3.82
N THR A 616 9.59 49.84 4.22
CA THR A 616 8.71 50.57 5.14
C THR A 616 8.93 50.22 6.61
N SER A 617 9.83 49.28 6.92
CA SER A 617 10.18 48.94 8.29
C SER A 617 10.85 50.13 8.98
N GLY A 618 10.07 50.88 9.78
CA GLY A 618 10.51 52.10 10.46
C GLY A 618 10.15 53.41 9.75
N SER A 619 9.25 53.39 8.75
CA SER A 619 8.72 54.58 8.08
C SER A 619 7.21 54.73 8.35
N ASP A 620 6.68 55.96 8.30
CA ASP A 620 5.23 56.24 8.40
C ASP A 620 4.44 55.79 7.15
N THR A 621 5.13 55.41 6.07
CA THR A 621 4.53 54.90 4.83
C THR A 621 4.10 53.45 5.03
N LYS A 622 2.85 53.14 4.69
CA LYS A 622 2.31 51.78 4.70
C LYS A 622 2.97 50.91 3.63
N TRP A 623 3.29 49.65 3.95
CA TRP A 623 3.97 48.72 3.04
C TRP A 623 3.15 48.44 1.78
N GLU A 624 1.82 48.48 1.87
CA GLU A 624 0.89 48.33 0.76
C GLU A 624 1.06 49.46 -0.28
N GLN A 625 1.32 50.69 0.18
CA GLN A 625 1.57 51.83 -0.72
C GLN A 625 2.93 51.69 -1.42
N SER A 626 3.94 51.18 -0.70
CA SER A 626 5.25 50.84 -1.29
C SER A 626 5.12 49.73 -2.34
N LEU A 627 4.36 48.67 -2.03
CA LEU A 627 4.08 47.58 -2.95
C LEU A 627 3.38 48.09 -4.22
N GLY A 628 2.31 48.88 -4.08
CA GLY A 628 1.60 49.47 -5.23
C GLY A 628 2.54 50.25 -6.15
N ASN A 629 3.45 51.06 -5.59
CA ASN A 629 4.44 51.79 -6.39
C ASN A 629 5.41 50.87 -7.15
N LYS A 630 5.84 49.76 -6.54
CA LYS A 630 6.71 48.78 -7.19
C LYS A 630 5.99 48.04 -8.31
N LEU A 631 4.71 47.71 -8.11
CA LEU A 631 3.89 47.03 -9.11
C LEU A 631 3.60 47.89 -10.35
N ILE A 632 3.59 49.23 -10.24
CA ILE A 632 3.46 50.12 -11.41
C ILE A 632 4.55 49.85 -12.47
N ALA A 633 5.78 49.57 -12.05
CA ALA A 633 6.85 49.23 -12.98
C ALA A 633 6.58 47.90 -13.70
N TYR A 634 6.01 46.93 -12.98
CA TYR A 634 5.64 45.63 -13.51
C TYR A 634 4.50 45.78 -14.53
N GLU A 635 3.43 46.48 -14.17
CA GLU A 635 2.29 46.73 -15.05
C GLU A 635 2.74 47.45 -16.32
N ARG A 636 3.55 48.52 -16.22
CA ARG A 636 4.10 49.20 -17.40
C ARG A 636 4.90 48.28 -18.32
N TRP A 637 5.66 47.35 -17.76
CA TRP A 637 6.38 46.37 -18.55
C TRP A 637 5.42 45.38 -19.21
N MET A 638 4.42 44.86 -18.51
CA MET A 638 3.38 44.02 -19.11
C MET A 638 2.62 44.74 -20.22
N ASP A 639 2.16 45.98 -19.98
CA ASP A 639 1.47 46.82 -20.98
C ASP A 639 2.33 47.05 -22.24
N SER A 640 3.66 47.13 -22.09
CA SER A 640 4.59 47.25 -23.23
C SER A 640 4.74 45.95 -24.03
N ASN A 641 4.21 44.84 -23.51
CA ASN A 641 4.28 43.48 -24.03
C ASN A 641 2.87 42.92 -24.27
N GLU A 642 2.12 43.55 -25.18
CA GLU A 642 0.71 43.26 -25.47
C GLU A 642 0.37 41.75 -25.54
N LYS A 643 1.19 40.93 -26.22
CA LYS A 643 0.92 39.48 -26.33
C LYS A 643 1.08 38.73 -25.01
N LEU A 644 2.09 39.09 -24.22
CA LEU A 644 2.33 38.51 -22.89
C LEU A 644 1.18 38.90 -21.97
N ASP A 645 0.85 40.18 -21.92
CA ASP A 645 -0.19 40.71 -21.05
C ASP A 645 -1.56 40.12 -21.40
N ILE A 646 -1.94 40.07 -22.68
CA ILE A 646 -3.18 39.40 -23.13
C ILE A 646 -3.20 37.93 -22.69
N LYS A 647 -2.08 37.20 -22.77
CA LYS A 647 -2.03 35.78 -22.37
C LYS A 647 -2.12 35.62 -20.85
N VAL A 648 -1.48 36.50 -20.09
CA VAL A 648 -1.56 36.57 -18.63
C VAL A 648 -2.99 36.88 -18.19
N GLU A 649 -3.59 37.94 -18.70
CA GLU A 649 -4.97 38.35 -18.38
C GLU A 649 -5.99 37.29 -18.78
N ASN A 650 -5.83 36.69 -19.96
CA ASN A 650 -6.73 35.60 -20.37
C ASN A 650 -6.59 34.40 -19.45
N SER A 651 -5.38 33.98 -19.11
CA SER A 651 -5.16 32.78 -18.30
C SER A 651 -5.65 32.96 -16.86
N SER A 652 -5.42 34.15 -16.27
CA SER A 652 -5.88 34.47 -14.91
C SER A 652 -7.40 34.55 -14.85
N ARG A 653 -8.03 35.12 -15.87
CA ARG A 653 -9.49 35.14 -16.01
C ARG A 653 -10.08 33.76 -16.30
N ILE A 654 -9.44 32.94 -17.13
CA ILE A 654 -9.95 31.62 -17.54
C ILE A 654 -9.87 30.57 -16.43
N GLN A 655 -9.01 30.76 -15.42
CA GLN A 655 -9.08 29.98 -14.17
C GLN A 655 -10.43 30.14 -13.46
N VAL A 656 -11.27 31.06 -13.91
CA VAL A 656 -12.62 31.33 -13.42
C VAL A 656 -13.62 31.01 -14.53
N ASN A 657 -13.94 29.73 -14.70
CA ASN A 657 -14.75 29.25 -15.82
C ASN A 657 -16.27 29.38 -15.53
N GLU A 658 -16.98 30.22 -16.29
CA GLU A 658 -18.45 30.37 -16.22
C GLU A 658 -19.20 29.05 -16.48
N THR A 659 -18.64 28.16 -17.29
CA THR A 659 -19.24 26.84 -17.53
C THR A 659 -19.13 25.94 -16.31
N ALA A 660 -18.00 25.98 -15.58
CA ALA A 660 -17.86 25.27 -14.32
C ALA A 660 -18.87 25.80 -13.30
N GLN A 661 -19.05 27.13 -13.22
CA GLN A 661 -20.03 27.77 -12.36
C GLN A 661 -21.46 27.27 -12.62
N GLU A 662 -21.90 27.25 -13.89
CA GLU A 662 -23.24 26.81 -14.26
C GLU A 662 -23.45 25.31 -14.04
N GLN A 663 -22.44 24.48 -14.28
CA GLN A 663 -22.55 23.03 -14.05
C GLN A 663 -22.56 22.68 -12.56
N LEU A 664 -21.72 23.36 -11.76
CA LEU A 664 -21.73 23.22 -10.30
C LEU A 664 -23.06 23.69 -9.69
N ARG A 665 -23.72 24.69 -10.29
CA ARG A 665 -25.08 25.12 -9.92
C ARG A 665 -26.13 24.03 -10.13
N ILE A 666 -26.04 23.27 -11.21
CA ILE A 666 -26.98 22.17 -11.51
C ILE A 666 -26.80 20.99 -10.54
N TRP A 667 -25.63 20.86 -9.91
CA TRP A 667 -25.33 19.76 -8.97
C TRP A 667 -25.62 20.09 -7.51
N GLY A 668 -25.85 21.36 -7.19
CA GLY A 668 -26.47 21.78 -5.92
C GLY A 668 -27.98 21.68 -5.99
#